data_AF-A0A4D6MYC0-F1
#
_entry.id   AF-A0A4D6MYC0-F1
#
_cell.length_a   1.000
_cell.length_b   1.000
_cell.length_c   1.000
_cell.angle_alpha   90.00
_cell.angle_beta   90.00
_cell.angle_gamma   90.00
#
_symmetry.space_group_name_H-M   'P 1'
#
loop_
_entity.id
_entity.type
_entity.pdbx_description
1 polymer ?
#
loop_
_entity_poly.entity_id
_entity_poly.type
_entity_poly.pdbx_seq_one_letter_code
_entity_poly.pdbx_strand_id
1 'polypeptide(L)'
;MGILALPLVISLLKPHATTRLCLSHSLLRRRHFATTVSATTTPHSPPPPPPSPSLSRHSSASTQSDNRSANPPTLTFQQAIQRLQEYWASVGCSIMQCSNTEVGAGTMNPLTYLRVLGPEPWNVAYVEPSIRPDDSRYGENPNRLQRHTQFQVILKPDPGNSQDLFIRSLTALGIDVTAHDIRFVEDNWESPVLGAWGLGWEIWMDGMEITQFTYFQQAGSLQLSPVSVEITYGLERILMLLQGVDHFKKIKYSDGITYGELFLENEKEMSAYYLEHASVDHVQKHFDFFEEEARTLLSSGFAIPAYDQLLKTSHAFNILDSRGFVGVTERARYFGRMRSLARQCAQLWLKTREMLGFPLGFISEPDHFVLPKGVLEAACGKVHDHSRVFVLEIGTEEIPPQDVVDASNQLKDLMLQLLERQRLNHGEVQAFATPRRLVVAVENLYTKQAEKEVEVRGPPVSKAFDHEGNPTKAIEGFCRRYSVPLDLVYRKVDGKTEYVYARVKESSRYALEVLSEDLPAAIAKISFPKTMRWNSQVMFSRPIRWILALHGDVVVPFTFAGVTSGNMSCGLRNTSSAVVQVEKAESYSVAINNAGIKVSVEDRKKIIFEQSNALAKGVNGQILIPKGLLDEVVNLVEAPFPVLGKFKETFLDLPKDLLTMVMQKHQKYFAVCDANGQLLPYFVAVANGAIDETTVRKGNEAVLRARYEDAKFFYEMDTRKRFTEFRKQLKNILFHEKLGTMLDKMTRVENMVAELSCILDISEDVQDIIRDAASLAMSDLSTAVVTEFTSLSGIMGRHYALRDGYSEQIAEALFEITLPRFSGDTLPESDAGIVLAIADRLDSLVGLFSAGCQPSSTNDPFGLRRISYGLVQLLVEKNKNLDFKKALELAAEVQPIKVDPHVIDDVLQFVTRRLEQFLVDKGVNAEFVRSILVERANFPCLAAKSAYKMEKLSRGNLFPKVVEAYSRPTRIVRGKEDELHTEVDEAAFVTNEERVLWNTFLSVKKSIHPGLDIDDFVETSFQLIQPLEDFFNNVFVMVDDDKIRVNRLTLLKGIADLPKGIADLTILPGF
;
A
#
# COMPACT_ATOMS: atom_id res chain seq x y z
N MET A 1 -52.71 30.89 18.53
CA MET A 1 -53.67 31.97 18.19
C MET A 1 -53.04 32.82 17.08
N GLY A 2 -53.30 32.63 15.78
CA GLY A 2 -54.00 31.54 15.10
C GLY A 2 -54.21 31.82 13.59
N ILE A 3 -54.46 30.75 12.83
CA ILE A 3 -55.35 30.71 11.63
C ILE A 3 -54.86 31.37 10.31
N LEU A 4 -54.52 30.51 9.34
CA LEU A 4 -54.85 30.48 7.88
C LEU A 4 -54.57 31.74 6.98
N ALA A 5 -54.43 31.65 5.64
CA ALA A 5 -54.70 30.56 4.69
C ALA A 5 -53.81 30.61 3.43
N LEU A 6 -53.65 29.45 2.76
CA LEU A 6 -53.53 29.35 1.28
C LEU A 6 -54.94 29.45 0.66
N PRO A 7 -55.16 29.81 -0.63
CA PRO A 7 -54.66 29.08 -1.82
C PRO A 7 -54.29 30.03 -3.01
N LEU A 8 -54.22 29.68 -4.30
CA LEU A 8 -54.52 28.45 -5.08
C LEU A 8 -53.62 28.37 -6.34
N VAL A 9 -53.58 27.23 -7.05
CA VAL A 9 -52.84 27.03 -8.32
C VAL A 9 -53.80 26.72 -9.47
N ILE A 10 -53.63 27.36 -10.63
CA ILE A 10 -54.12 26.84 -11.92
C ILE A 10 -52.98 26.92 -12.96
N SER A 11 -52.85 25.84 -13.72
CA SER A 11 -51.94 25.67 -14.86
C SER A 11 -52.79 25.39 -16.12
N LEU A 12 -52.26 25.64 -17.33
CA LEU A 12 -52.16 24.63 -18.40
C LEU A 12 -51.71 25.17 -19.78
N LEU A 13 -50.98 24.29 -20.48
CA LEU A 13 -50.85 24.10 -21.94
C LEU A 13 -49.91 24.96 -22.84
N LYS A 14 -49.18 24.18 -23.65
CA LYS A 14 -48.35 24.44 -24.86
C LYS A 14 -49.27 24.47 -26.12
N PRO A 15 -48.84 24.71 -27.40
CA PRO A 15 -47.51 24.41 -27.98
C PRO A 15 -46.95 25.32 -29.12
N HIS A 16 -45.84 24.86 -29.73
CA HIS A 16 -45.20 25.12 -31.05
C HIS A 16 -45.73 26.27 -31.97
N ALA A 17 -44.91 26.97 -32.77
CA ALA A 17 -43.88 26.42 -33.68
C ALA A 17 -42.84 27.44 -34.22
N THR A 18 -42.07 26.99 -35.23
CA THR A 18 -41.05 27.68 -36.07
C THR A 18 -41.50 29.01 -36.70
N THR A 19 -40.61 29.92 -37.16
CA THR A 19 -39.86 29.81 -38.44
C THR A 19 -38.70 30.84 -38.57
N ARG A 20 -37.76 30.55 -39.49
CA ARG A 20 -36.56 31.35 -39.87
C ARG A 20 -36.89 32.72 -40.49
N LEU A 21 -35.94 33.66 -40.43
CA LEU A 21 -35.39 34.36 -41.61
C LEU A 21 -34.08 35.13 -41.28
N CYS A 22 -33.32 35.50 -42.32
CA CYS A 22 -32.04 36.23 -42.24
C CYS A 22 -32.20 37.66 -42.79
N LEU A 23 -31.24 38.57 -42.53
CA LEU A 23 -30.50 39.31 -43.59
C LEU A 23 -29.49 40.39 -43.10
N SER A 24 -28.30 40.38 -43.74
CA SER A 24 -27.39 41.47 -44.15
C SER A 24 -27.18 42.79 -43.35
N HIS A 25 -25.94 42.97 -42.88
CA HIS A 25 -24.99 44.08 -43.17
C HIS A 25 -25.40 45.57 -43.31
N SER A 26 -24.74 46.39 -42.46
CA SER A 26 -23.94 47.61 -42.75
C SER A 26 -24.57 48.96 -43.18
N LEU A 27 -24.08 50.09 -42.59
CA LEU A 27 -23.27 51.16 -43.25
C LEU A 27 -23.12 52.50 -42.45
N LEU A 28 -21.91 53.07 -42.51
CA LEU A 28 -21.47 54.50 -42.54
C LEU A 28 -22.12 55.67 -41.72
N ARG A 29 -21.32 56.20 -40.78
CA ARG A 29 -20.86 57.63 -40.58
C ARG A 29 -21.67 58.84 -41.13
N ARG A 30 -21.86 59.86 -40.26
CA ARG A 30 -21.50 61.31 -40.37
C ARG A 30 -21.71 61.98 -38.97
N ARG A 31 -20.94 62.96 -38.42
CA ARG A 31 -20.45 64.32 -38.84
C ARG A 31 -21.59 65.36 -38.94
N HIS A 32 -21.52 66.62 -38.47
CA HIS A 32 -20.56 67.42 -37.63
C HIS A 32 -21.40 68.19 -36.55
N PHE A 33 -21.11 69.31 -35.85
CA PHE A 33 -20.14 70.46 -35.81
C PHE A 33 -20.05 70.99 -34.33
N ALA A 34 -19.60 72.22 -34.02
CA ALA A 34 -18.20 72.71 -33.91
C ALA A 34 -18.13 74.15 -33.33
N THR A 35 -17.04 74.49 -32.58
CA THR A 35 -16.40 75.86 -32.44
C THR A 35 -17.21 77.04 -31.86
N THR A 36 -16.67 78.10 -31.22
CA THR A 36 -15.29 78.60 -30.91
C THR A 36 -15.32 79.43 -29.59
N VAL A 37 -14.21 79.83 -28.94
CA VAL A 37 -13.33 81.01 -29.20
C VAL A 37 -12.02 80.86 -28.38
N SER A 38 -10.94 81.59 -28.73
CA SER A 38 -9.61 81.47 -28.11
C SER A 38 -8.88 82.82 -27.90
N ALA A 39 -8.20 82.96 -26.75
CA ALA A 39 -7.13 83.92 -26.39
C ALA A 39 -6.61 83.53 -24.98
N THR A 40 -5.35 83.70 -24.53
CA THR A 40 -4.08 84.18 -25.10
C THR A 40 -2.93 83.75 -24.16
N THR A 41 -1.65 83.75 -24.63
CA THR A 41 -0.38 83.92 -23.84
C THR A 41 -0.05 82.95 -22.68
N THR A 42 1.20 82.56 -22.38
CA THR A 42 2.49 82.39 -23.12
C THR A 42 3.38 81.45 -22.26
N PRO A 43 4.35 80.71 -22.82
CA PRO A 43 4.99 79.60 -22.10
C PRO A 43 6.26 79.99 -21.32
N HIS A 44 6.50 79.31 -20.19
CA HIS A 44 7.81 79.23 -19.55
C HIS A 44 8.26 77.76 -19.42
N SER A 45 9.49 77.49 -19.83
CA SER A 45 10.18 76.20 -19.67
C SER A 45 11.65 76.46 -19.32
N PRO A 46 12.31 75.58 -18.56
CA PRO A 46 13.77 75.61 -18.40
C PRO A 46 14.45 74.45 -19.17
N PRO A 47 15.10 74.72 -20.32
CA PRO A 47 16.09 73.84 -20.96
C PRO A 47 17.54 74.08 -20.45
N PRO A 48 18.51 73.19 -20.74
CA PRO A 48 19.97 73.33 -20.44
C PRO A 48 20.65 74.39 -21.37
N PRO A 49 22.00 74.65 -21.43
CA PRO A 49 23.21 73.86 -21.07
C PRO A 49 24.31 74.76 -20.39
N PRO A 50 25.66 74.80 -20.66
CA PRO A 50 26.68 73.90 -21.27
C PRO A 50 27.92 73.67 -20.31
N PRO A 51 29.16 73.27 -20.74
CA PRO A 51 30.17 72.70 -19.83
C PRO A 51 31.43 73.55 -19.52
N SER A 52 32.21 73.07 -18.52
CA SER A 52 33.65 73.32 -18.26
C SER A 52 34.04 74.72 -17.70
N PRO A 53 34.97 74.81 -16.72
CA PRO A 53 36.36 74.38 -16.88
C PRO A 53 36.96 73.52 -15.74
N SER A 54 38.16 72.99 -16.00
CA SER A 54 39.01 72.26 -15.05
C SER A 54 39.67 73.17 -14.01
N LEU A 55 39.92 72.64 -12.79
CA LEU A 55 41.24 72.76 -12.15
C LEU A 55 41.43 71.70 -11.04
N SER A 56 42.66 71.22 -10.90
CA SER A 56 43.07 70.14 -10.01
C SER A 56 43.36 70.60 -8.58
N ARG A 57 43.26 69.68 -7.61
CA ARG A 57 44.43 69.23 -6.80
C ARG A 57 44.14 67.96 -5.97
N HIS A 58 45.23 67.24 -5.72
CA HIS A 58 45.34 65.95 -5.00
C HIS A 58 44.74 66.01 -3.58
N SER A 59 44.22 64.94 -2.99
CA SER A 59 44.86 63.64 -2.69
C SER A 59 43.82 62.52 -2.44
N SER A 60 44.11 61.20 -2.35
CA SER A 60 45.24 60.35 -2.79
C SER A 60 44.87 58.86 -2.58
N ALA A 61 45.46 57.93 -3.36
CA ALA A 61 45.53 56.48 -3.10
C ALA A 61 44.21 55.65 -3.04
N SER A 62 43.78 55.20 -4.22
CA SER A 62 43.39 53.81 -4.55
C SER A 62 42.81 52.86 -3.46
N THR A 63 41.55 52.47 -3.65
CA THR A 63 41.08 51.06 -3.58
C THR A 63 40.08 50.80 -4.70
N GLN A 64 40.03 49.56 -5.21
CA GLN A 64 38.94 49.09 -6.08
C GLN A 64 37.76 48.63 -5.20
N SER A 65 36.53 48.86 -5.66
CA SER A 65 35.33 48.30 -5.01
C SER A 65 34.27 47.89 -6.03
N ASP A 66 34.19 46.58 -6.28
CA ASP A 66 32.98 45.80 -6.54
C ASP A 66 31.73 46.53 -7.08
N ASN A 67 31.58 46.58 -8.40
CA ASN A 67 30.29 46.85 -9.04
C ASN A 67 29.44 45.56 -9.05
N ARG A 68 28.87 45.16 -7.91
CA ARG A 68 28.03 43.97 -7.80
C ARG A 68 26.65 44.18 -8.41
N SER A 69 26.22 43.22 -9.22
CA SER A 69 24.86 43.17 -9.78
C SER A 69 23.80 43.14 -8.69
N ALA A 70 22.80 44.00 -8.80
CA ALA A 70 21.58 43.88 -8.01
C ALA A 70 20.79 42.64 -8.49
N ASN A 71 20.47 41.73 -7.57
CA ASN A 71 19.57 40.61 -7.85
C ASN A 71 18.14 41.13 -8.18
N PRO A 72 17.37 40.42 -9.02
CA PRO A 72 15.96 40.74 -9.24
C PRO A 72 15.16 40.67 -7.92
N PRO A 73 14.07 41.46 -7.78
CA PRO A 73 13.25 41.46 -6.58
C PRO A 73 12.63 40.08 -6.32
N THR A 74 12.72 39.62 -5.08
CA THR A 74 12.20 38.32 -4.63
C THR A 74 10.67 38.28 -4.73
N LEU A 75 10.11 37.22 -5.30
CA LEU A 75 8.66 37.04 -5.44
C LEU A 75 7.96 37.05 -4.08
N THR A 76 6.96 37.92 -3.90
CA THR A 76 6.15 37.99 -2.67
C THR A 76 4.98 37.01 -2.70
N PHE A 77 4.43 36.68 -1.52
CA PHE A 77 3.30 35.73 -1.38
C PHE A 77 2.07 36.15 -2.20
N GLN A 78 1.73 37.43 -2.17
CA GLN A 78 0.65 38.00 -2.98
C GLN A 78 0.91 37.83 -4.49
N GLN A 79 2.14 38.08 -4.95
CA GLN A 79 2.51 37.94 -6.36
C GLN A 79 2.51 36.46 -6.81
N ALA A 80 2.89 35.53 -5.92
CA ALA A 80 2.85 34.10 -6.22
C ALA A 80 1.43 33.58 -6.44
N ILE A 81 0.47 34.01 -5.61
CA ILE A 81 -0.96 33.75 -5.81
C ILE A 81 -1.42 34.29 -7.16
N GLN A 82 -1.09 35.54 -7.48
CA GLN A 82 -1.48 36.18 -8.74
C GLN A 82 -0.94 35.42 -9.95
N ARG A 83 0.35 35.04 -9.96
CA ARG A 83 0.94 34.26 -11.05
C ARG A 83 0.33 32.87 -11.22
N LEU A 84 -0.04 32.19 -10.13
CA LEU A 84 -0.73 30.90 -10.22
C LEU A 84 -2.15 31.05 -10.76
N GLN A 85 -2.87 32.11 -10.39
CA GLN A 85 -4.18 32.44 -10.99
C GLN A 85 -4.06 32.75 -12.48
N GLU A 86 -3.09 33.59 -12.88
CA GLU A 86 -2.81 33.92 -14.28
C GLU A 86 -2.40 32.68 -15.09
N TYR A 87 -1.51 31.85 -14.55
CA TYR A 87 -1.07 30.61 -15.19
C TYR A 87 -2.22 29.62 -15.40
N TRP A 88 -2.96 29.29 -14.33
CA TRP A 88 -4.04 28.31 -14.42
C TRP A 88 -5.23 28.83 -15.25
N ALA A 89 -5.50 30.14 -15.26
CA ALA A 89 -6.43 30.74 -16.21
C ALA A 89 -5.97 30.57 -17.67
N SER A 90 -4.67 30.75 -17.95
CA SER A 90 -4.11 30.64 -19.31
C SER A 90 -4.20 29.23 -19.91
N VAL A 91 -4.28 28.19 -19.06
CA VAL A 91 -4.49 26.78 -19.47
C VAL A 91 -5.94 26.32 -19.30
N GLY A 92 -6.88 27.23 -19.05
CA GLY A 92 -8.32 26.97 -19.13
C GLY A 92 -9.05 26.65 -17.83
N CYS A 93 -8.45 26.90 -16.65
CA CYS A 93 -9.19 26.85 -15.39
C CYS A 93 -10.01 28.12 -15.14
N SER A 94 -11.22 27.96 -14.60
CA SER A 94 -11.98 29.07 -14.03
C SER A 94 -11.36 29.49 -12.70
N ILE A 95 -11.04 30.77 -12.53
CA ILE A 95 -10.50 31.26 -11.24
C ILE A 95 -11.64 31.57 -10.28
N MET A 96 -11.60 30.95 -9.11
CA MET A 96 -12.64 31.05 -8.07
C MET A 96 -12.06 31.56 -6.73
N GLN A 97 -12.93 31.70 -5.74
CA GLN A 97 -12.59 32.12 -4.38
C GLN A 97 -12.59 30.94 -3.41
N CYS A 98 -12.03 31.16 -2.22
CA CYS A 98 -12.04 30.21 -1.11
C CYS A 98 -13.46 29.90 -0.60
N SER A 99 -13.55 28.90 0.26
CA SER A 99 -14.72 28.64 1.10
C SER A 99 -15.03 29.85 2.01
N ASN A 100 -16.30 30.00 2.39
CA ASN A 100 -16.76 30.97 3.39
C ASN A 100 -16.98 30.32 4.78
N THR A 101 -16.63 29.04 4.93
CA THR A 101 -16.57 28.30 6.20
C THR A 101 -15.29 27.45 6.25
N GLU A 102 -14.91 27.07 7.45
CA GLU A 102 -13.67 26.40 7.82
C GLU A 102 -13.54 25.03 7.13
N VAL A 103 -12.42 24.83 6.42
CA VAL A 103 -12.12 23.59 5.68
C VAL A 103 -10.68 23.14 5.94
N GLY A 104 -10.44 21.82 6.04
CA GLY A 104 -9.09 21.27 6.27
C GLY A 104 -8.22 21.14 5.01
N ALA A 105 -8.82 21.29 3.82
CA ALA A 105 -8.18 21.31 2.52
C ALA A 105 -9.12 21.88 1.43
N GLY A 106 -8.56 22.37 0.33
CA GLY A 106 -9.27 22.78 -0.89
C GLY A 106 -10.20 21.72 -1.48
N THR A 107 -9.92 20.45 -1.22
CA THR A 107 -10.77 19.30 -1.55
C THR A 107 -12.18 19.39 -0.96
N MET A 108 -12.31 19.95 0.25
CA MET A 108 -13.58 20.06 0.98
C MET A 108 -14.45 21.22 0.50
N ASN A 109 -13.90 22.18 -0.25
CA ASN A 109 -14.71 23.26 -0.81
C ASN A 109 -15.74 22.66 -1.80
N PRO A 110 -17.01 23.13 -1.81
CA PRO A 110 -18.03 22.69 -2.77
C PRO A 110 -17.58 22.73 -4.25
N LEU A 111 -16.65 23.64 -4.59
CA LEU A 111 -16.04 23.79 -5.91
C LEU A 111 -15.10 22.63 -6.31
N THR A 112 -14.64 21.81 -5.35
CA THR A 112 -14.03 20.50 -5.62
C THR A 112 -15.05 19.39 -5.38
N TYR A 113 -15.44 19.14 -4.12
CA TYR A 113 -16.14 17.90 -3.73
C TYR A 113 -17.44 17.63 -4.50
N LEU A 114 -18.27 18.64 -4.72
CA LEU A 114 -19.51 18.45 -5.48
C LEU A 114 -19.24 18.44 -7.00
N ARG A 115 -18.17 19.07 -7.47
CA ARG A 115 -17.88 19.23 -8.91
C ARG A 115 -17.13 18.06 -9.54
N VAL A 116 -16.37 17.29 -8.76
CA VAL A 116 -15.78 16.02 -9.23
C VAL A 116 -16.83 14.95 -9.55
N LEU A 117 -18.05 15.07 -9.00
CA LEU A 117 -19.19 14.17 -9.25
C LEU A 117 -19.80 14.38 -10.65
N GLY A 118 -20.33 13.29 -11.23
CA GLY A 118 -21.10 13.31 -12.49
C GLY A 118 -20.28 13.56 -13.77
N PRO A 119 -20.93 13.56 -14.95
CA PRO A 119 -20.26 13.61 -16.26
C PRO A 119 -19.82 15.02 -16.71
N GLU A 120 -20.17 16.06 -15.93
CA GLU A 120 -19.90 17.46 -16.29
C GLU A 120 -18.41 17.81 -16.24
N PRO A 121 -17.86 18.52 -17.24
CA PRO A 121 -16.49 19.02 -17.21
C PRO A 121 -16.30 20.14 -16.19
N TRP A 122 -15.12 20.18 -15.58
CA TRP A 122 -14.80 21.16 -14.54
C TRP A 122 -13.30 21.39 -14.37
N ASN A 123 -12.81 22.49 -14.93
CA ASN A 123 -11.45 22.99 -14.69
C ASN A 123 -11.54 24.25 -13.83
N VAL A 124 -10.97 24.23 -12.63
CA VAL A 124 -11.03 25.34 -11.67
C VAL A 124 -9.70 25.50 -10.95
N ALA A 125 -9.38 26.73 -10.55
CA ALA A 125 -8.25 27.02 -9.68
C ALA A 125 -8.61 28.13 -8.66
N TYR A 126 -8.19 27.99 -7.40
CA TYR A 126 -8.48 28.95 -6.33
C TYR A 126 -7.46 28.87 -5.19
N VAL A 127 -7.48 29.87 -4.31
CA VAL A 127 -6.76 29.86 -3.04
C VAL A 127 -7.70 29.32 -1.97
N GLU A 128 -7.21 28.47 -1.06
CA GLU A 128 -7.96 27.96 0.09
C GLU A 128 -7.17 28.08 1.41
N PRO A 129 -7.48 29.06 2.27
CA PRO A 129 -6.99 29.10 3.65
C PRO A 129 -7.52 27.89 4.42
N SER A 130 -6.66 26.90 4.63
CA SER A 130 -7.01 25.58 5.16
C SER A 130 -6.67 25.50 6.65
N ILE A 131 -7.60 24.98 7.46
CA ILE A 131 -7.54 25.01 8.92
C ILE A 131 -7.48 23.59 9.50
N ARG A 132 -6.42 23.31 10.26
CA ARG A 132 -6.08 22.01 10.84
C ARG A 132 -5.71 22.17 12.32
N PRO A 133 -6.68 22.02 13.24
CA PRO A 133 -6.46 22.14 14.69
C PRO A 133 -5.26 21.34 15.24
N ASP A 134 -5.00 20.13 14.74
CA ASP A 134 -3.88 19.26 15.18
C ASP A 134 -2.48 19.77 14.74
N ASP A 135 -2.42 20.61 13.71
CA ASP A 135 -1.18 21.22 13.21
C ASP A 135 -0.76 22.47 14.03
N SER A 136 -1.52 22.84 15.07
CA SER A 136 -1.21 23.92 16.03
C SER A 136 0.18 23.79 16.65
N ARG A 137 1.04 24.82 16.53
CA ARG A 137 2.39 24.85 17.13
C ARG A 137 2.80 26.21 17.70
N TYR A 138 1.83 27.06 18.10
CA TYR A 138 2.03 28.38 18.73
C TYR A 138 2.97 29.36 17.97
N GLY A 139 3.23 29.11 16.68
CA GLY A 139 4.19 29.87 15.89
C GLY A 139 5.68 29.60 16.20
N GLU A 140 5.96 28.54 16.98
CA GLU A 140 7.32 28.10 17.31
C GLU A 140 7.91 27.19 16.21
N ASN A 141 7.10 26.30 15.63
CA ASN A 141 7.53 25.44 14.53
C ASN A 141 7.76 26.27 13.24
N PRO A 142 8.83 26.03 12.46
CA PRO A 142 9.13 26.80 11.26
C PRO A 142 8.17 26.56 10.08
N ASN A 143 7.55 25.38 10.00
CA ASN A 143 6.88 24.84 8.79
C ASN A 143 5.44 24.36 9.02
N ARG A 144 5.00 24.15 10.28
CA ARG A 144 3.67 23.63 10.64
C ARG A 144 2.83 24.74 11.30
N LEU A 145 1.54 24.79 10.94
CA LEU A 145 0.61 25.89 11.21
C LEU A 145 -0.81 25.31 11.37
N GLN A 146 -1.61 25.77 12.34
CA GLN A 146 -3.05 25.44 12.34
C GLN A 146 -3.83 26.07 11.17
N ARG A 147 -3.26 27.08 10.50
CA ARG A 147 -3.82 27.69 9.28
C ARG A 147 -2.73 27.99 8.26
N HIS A 148 -2.73 27.23 7.17
CA HIS A 148 -1.86 27.40 5.99
C HIS A 148 -2.68 27.73 4.75
N THR A 149 -2.02 28.17 3.68
CA THR A 149 -2.68 28.60 2.44
C THR A 149 -2.42 27.59 1.33
N GLN A 150 -3.46 26.85 0.96
CA GLN A 150 -3.40 26.01 -0.22
C GLN A 150 -3.67 26.84 -1.48
N PHE A 151 -3.00 26.48 -2.58
CA PHE A 151 -3.55 26.74 -3.92
C PHE A 151 -4.13 25.43 -4.42
N GLN A 152 -5.38 25.44 -4.86
CA GLN A 152 -6.15 24.27 -5.25
C GLN A 152 -6.46 24.34 -6.73
N VAL A 153 -6.25 23.24 -7.45
CA VAL A 153 -6.63 23.07 -8.85
C VAL A 153 -7.36 21.75 -9.01
N ILE A 154 -8.48 21.77 -9.74
CA ILE A 154 -9.12 20.57 -10.27
C ILE A 154 -9.11 20.64 -11.79
N LEU A 155 -8.74 19.53 -12.43
CA LEU A 155 -8.85 19.29 -13.86
C LEU A 155 -9.77 18.09 -14.08
N LYS A 156 -10.88 18.29 -14.81
CA LYS A 156 -11.88 17.24 -15.08
C LYS A 156 -12.37 17.37 -16.54
N PRO A 157 -11.97 16.46 -17.43
CA PRO A 157 -11.25 15.20 -17.17
C PRO A 157 -9.73 15.44 -16.90
N ASP A 158 -8.97 14.36 -16.71
CA ASP A 158 -7.51 14.39 -16.88
C ASP A 158 -7.15 15.06 -18.22
N PRO A 159 -6.18 15.99 -18.28
CA PRO A 159 -5.74 16.57 -19.55
C PRO A 159 -4.79 15.66 -20.34
N GLY A 160 -4.30 14.57 -19.74
CA GLY A 160 -3.32 13.65 -20.33
C GLY A 160 -1.85 14.04 -20.11
N ASN A 161 -1.59 15.28 -19.69
CA ASN A 161 -0.26 15.86 -19.42
C ASN A 161 -0.21 16.63 -18.08
N SER A 162 -1.03 16.21 -17.12
CA SER A 162 -1.32 16.89 -15.85
C SER A 162 -0.06 17.23 -15.04
N GLN A 163 0.88 16.30 -14.92
CA GLN A 163 2.17 16.51 -14.25
C GLN A 163 3.03 17.57 -14.96
N ASP A 164 2.99 17.64 -16.30
CA ASP A 164 3.77 18.63 -17.05
C ASP A 164 3.17 20.04 -16.92
N LEU A 165 1.84 20.16 -16.76
CA LEU A 165 1.18 21.41 -16.41
C LEU A 165 1.56 21.88 -14.99
N PHE A 166 1.70 20.95 -14.04
CA PHE A 166 2.23 21.25 -12.71
C PHE A 166 3.68 21.77 -12.77
N ILE A 167 4.60 21.06 -13.43
CA ILE A 167 6.01 21.47 -13.53
C ILE A 167 6.15 22.87 -14.15
N ARG A 168 5.37 23.18 -15.20
CA ARG A 168 5.33 24.50 -15.83
C ARG A 168 4.78 25.61 -14.92
N SER A 169 3.90 25.28 -13.97
CA SER A 169 3.42 26.25 -12.97
C SER A 169 4.53 26.67 -11.99
N LEU A 170 5.46 25.76 -11.66
CA LEU A 170 6.65 26.09 -10.87
C LEU A 170 7.57 27.04 -11.66
N THR A 171 7.74 26.82 -12.96
CA THR A 171 8.46 27.76 -13.84
C THR A 171 7.78 29.14 -13.90
N ALA A 172 6.44 29.21 -13.86
CA ALA A 172 5.71 30.50 -13.78
C ALA A 172 5.95 31.24 -12.44
N LEU A 173 6.13 30.52 -11.33
CA LEU A 173 6.62 31.08 -10.06
C LEU A 173 8.09 31.52 -10.13
N GLY A 174 8.83 31.18 -11.19
CA GLY A 174 10.25 31.51 -11.35
C GLY A 174 11.20 30.48 -10.75
N ILE A 175 10.73 29.25 -10.49
CA ILE A 175 11.57 28.13 -10.07
C ILE A 175 12.30 27.58 -11.31
N ASP A 176 13.63 27.50 -11.25
CA ASP A 176 14.42 26.76 -12.23
C ASP A 176 14.32 25.25 -11.92
N VAL A 177 13.31 24.62 -12.51
CA VAL A 177 13.03 23.18 -12.33
C VAL A 177 14.19 22.27 -12.77
N THR A 178 15.21 22.79 -13.45
CA THR A 178 16.42 22.03 -13.84
C THR A 178 17.51 22.04 -12.76
N ALA A 179 17.46 22.97 -11.81
CA ALA A 179 18.38 23.05 -10.67
C ALA A 179 17.94 22.19 -9.47
N HIS A 180 16.65 21.85 -9.39
CA HIS A 180 16.03 21.18 -8.24
C HIS A 180 15.77 19.68 -8.45
N ASP A 181 15.80 18.94 -7.35
CA ASP A 181 15.39 17.53 -7.28
C ASP A 181 13.87 17.45 -7.06
N ILE A 182 13.10 17.35 -8.15
CA ILE A 182 11.64 17.23 -8.11
C ILE A 182 11.24 15.76 -8.27
N ARG A 183 10.68 15.17 -7.22
CA ARG A 183 10.26 13.75 -7.16
C ARG A 183 8.77 13.62 -6.85
N PHE A 184 8.09 12.77 -7.61
CA PHE A 184 6.72 12.32 -7.34
C PHE A 184 6.81 11.02 -6.54
N VAL A 185 6.67 11.12 -5.21
CA VAL A 185 6.75 9.98 -4.28
C VAL A 185 5.33 9.47 -4.04
N GLU A 186 5.09 8.16 -4.01
CA GLU A 186 3.73 7.66 -3.76
C GLU A 186 3.17 8.19 -2.43
N ASP A 187 1.98 8.79 -2.52
CA ASP A 187 0.99 8.82 -1.45
C ASP A 187 -0.41 8.54 -2.03
N ASN A 188 -1.23 7.82 -1.28
CA ASN A 188 -2.54 7.35 -1.72
C ASN A 188 -3.64 7.96 -0.85
N TRP A 189 -4.09 9.14 -1.27
CA TRP A 189 -5.04 9.96 -0.53
C TRP A 189 -6.41 9.28 -0.34
N GLU A 190 -6.87 9.22 0.91
CA GLU A 190 -8.26 8.89 1.29
C GLU A 190 -8.77 9.92 2.31
N SER A 191 -10.00 10.39 2.12
CA SER A 191 -10.78 11.06 3.16
C SER A 191 -11.91 10.15 3.63
N PRO A 192 -11.76 9.52 4.81
CA PRO A 192 -12.80 8.71 5.44
C PRO A 192 -14.11 9.49 5.66
N VAL A 193 -14.01 10.80 5.90
CA VAL A 193 -15.11 11.75 6.15
C VAL A 193 -15.92 12.01 4.87
N LEU A 194 -15.25 12.30 3.76
CA LEU A 194 -15.91 12.60 2.48
C LEU A 194 -16.36 11.35 1.71
N GLY A 195 -15.90 10.16 2.13
CA GLY A 195 -16.05 8.92 1.36
C GLY A 195 -15.37 9.04 0.00
N ALA A 196 -14.20 9.67 -0.03
CA ALA A 196 -13.47 10.02 -1.24
C ALA A 196 -12.04 9.46 -1.19
N TRP A 197 -11.53 9.00 -2.33
CA TRP A 197 -10.14 8.52 -2.43
C TRP A 197 -9.62 8.59 -3.87
N GLY A 198 -8.30 8.60 -3.99
CA GLY A 198 -7.56 8.52 -5.24
C GLY A 198 -6.21 7.83 -5.06
N LEU A 199 -5.53 7.55 -6.17
CA LEU A 199 -4.11 7.23 -6.16
C LEU A 199 -3.34 8.49 -6.57
N GLY A 200 -2.11 8.66 -6.10
CA GLY A 200 -1.43 9.93 -6.25
C GLY A 200 0.03 9.94 -5.82
N TRP A 201 0.49 11.16 -5.50
CA TRP A 201 1.84 11.46 -5.04
C TRP A 201 1.88 12.64 -4.07
N GLU A 202 2.76 12.54 -3.08
CA GLU A 202 3.44 13.72 -2.53
C GLU A 202 4.50 14.17 -3.54
N ILE A 203 4.50 15.44 -3.92
CA ILE A 203 5.55 16.02 -4.75
C ILE A 203 6.58 16.69 -3.86
N TRP A 204 7.78 16.13 -3.85
CA TRP A 204 8.93 16.66 -3.11
C TRP A 204 9.80 17.51 -4.04
N MET A 205 10.22 18.69 -3.58
CA MET A 205 11.26 19.52 -4.20
C MET A 205 12.41 19.67 -3.20
N ASP A 206 13.58 19.14 -3.54
CA ASP A 206 14.75 19.04 -2.65
C ASP A 206 14.42 18.41 -1.29
N GLY A 207 13.63 17.34 -1.31
CA GLY A 207 13.14 16.64 -0.11
C GLY A 207 11.94 17.29 0.60
N MET A 208 11.54 18.52 0.21
CA MET A 208 10.39 19.20 0.79
C MET A 208 9.11 18.87 0.04
N GLU A 209 8.16 18.20 0.69
CA GLU A 209 6.79 18.06 0.22
C GLU A 209 6.17 19.46 -0.02
N ILE A 210 5.93 19.80 -1.28
CA ILE A 210 5.40 21.12 -1.71
C ILE A 210 3.99 21.05 -2.29
N THR A 211 3.51 19.88 -2.71
CA THR A 211 2.22 19.72 -3.39
C THR A 211 1.69 18.29 -3.25
N GLN A 212 0.40 18.14 -2.97
CA GLN A 212 -0.31 16.88 -3.13
C GLN A 212 -0.89 16.77 -4.54
N PHE A 213 -0.86 15.58 -5.13
CA PHE A 213 -1.37 15.33 -6.47
C PHE A 213 -2.21 14.05 -6.50
N THR A 214 -3.52 14.14 -6.78
CA THR A 214 -4.48 13.04 -6.57
C THR A 214 -5.36 12.77 -7.81
N TYR A 215 -5.45 11.52 -8.25
CA TYR A 215 -6.41 11.04 -9.26
C TYR A 215 -7.66 10.45 -8.59
N PHE A 216 -8.71 11.26 -8.39
CA PHE A 216 -9.95 10.84 -7.69
C PHE A 216 -10.67 9.68 -8.39
N GLN A 217 -10.72 8.53 -7.73
CA GLN A 217 -11.49 7.37 -8.19
C GLN A 217 -12.91 7.36 -7.63
N GLN A 218 -13.10 7.89 -6.40
CA GLN A 218 -14.41 8.03 -5.76
C GLN A 218 -14.55 9.35 -4.99
N ALA A 219 -15.79 9.83 -4.87
CA ALA A 219 -16.20 10.86 -3.89
C ALA A 219 -17.64 10.58 -3.41
N GLY A 220 -17.93 10.79 -2.12
CA GLY A 220 -19.25 10.49 -1.55
C GLY A 220 -19.66 9.02 -1.61
N SER A 221 -18.67 8.11 -1.62
CA SER A 221 -18.83 6.68 -1.92
C SER A 221 -19.43 6.39 -3.31
N LEU A 222 -19.32 7.32 -4.26
CA LEU A 222 -19.70 7.15 -5.66
C LEU A 222 -18.44 7.07 -6.54
N GLN A 223 -18.43 6.14 -7.50
CA GLN A 223 -17.37 6.04 -8.50
C GLN A 223 -17.42 7.19 -9.48
N LEU A 224 -16.28 7.84 -9.72
CA LEU A 224 -16.20 8.95 -10.66
C LEU A 224 -16.08 8.44 -12.10
N SER A 225 -16.80 9.08 -13.02
CA SER A 225 -16.65 8.90 -14.45
C SER A 225 -17.05 10.21 -15.17
N PRO A 226 -16.10 10.93 -15.77
CA PRO A 226 -14.66 10.66 -15.80
C PRO A 226 -13.97 10.95 -14.45
N VAL A 227 -12.72 10.49 -14.33
CA VAL A 227 -11.82 10.79 -13.22
C VAL A 227 -11.39 12.26 -13.24
N SER A 228 -11.19 12.84 -12.06
CA SER A 228 -10.69 14.21 -11.88
C SER A 228 -9.27 14.19 -11.30
N VAL A 229 -8.42 15.12 -11.73
CA VAL A 229 -7.09 15.36 -11.16
C VAL A 229 -7.17 16.53 -10.20
N GLU A 230 -6.61 16.35 -9.01
CA GLU A 230 -6.40 17.39 -8.00
C GLU A 230 -4.91 17.71 -7.87
N ILE A 231 -4.60 19.00 -7.76
CA ILE A 231 -3.24 19.52 -7.55
C ILE A 231 -3.33 20.59 -6.45
N THR A 232 -2.75 20.30 -5.28
CA THR A 232 -2.91 21.11 -4.07
C THR A 232 -1.55 21.57 -3.54
N TYR A 233 -1.19 22.82 -3.81
CA TYR A 233 0.11 23.42 -3.48
C TYR A 233 0.14 23.95 -2.05
N GLY A 234 1.21 23.69 -1.30
CA GLY A 234 1.49 24.34 -0.01
C GLY A 234 2.28 25.63 -0.21
N LEU A 235 1.60 26.78 -0.28
CA LEU A 235 2.23 28.04 -0.70
C LEU A 235 3.32 28.53 0.25
N GLU A 236 3.14 28.38 1.56
CA GLU A 236 4.15 28.77 2.54
C GLU A 236 5.48 28.02 2.32
N ARG A 237 5.43 26.71 2.06
CA ARG A 237 6.62 25.87 1.87
C ARG A 237 7.36 26.22 0.58
N ILE A 238 6.64 26.38 -0.52
CA ILE A 238 7.19 26.81 -1.82
C ILE A 238 7.90 28.16 -1.69
N LEU A 239 7.30 29.09 -0.95
CA LEU A 239 7.83 30.45 -0.80
C LEU A 239 8.93 30.57 0.26
N MET A 240 8.96 29.69 1.27
CA MET A 240 10.14 29.55 2.14
C MET A 240 11.40 29.18 1.34
N LEU A 241 11.27 28.23 0.41
CA LEU A 241 12.35 27.88 -0.52
C LEU A 241 12.69 29.04 -1.46
N LEU A 242 11.72 29.57 -2.22
CA LEU A 242 11.95 30.65 -3.20
C LEU A 242 12.50 31.95 -2.59
N GLN A 243 12.17 32.27 -1.34
CA GLN A 243 12.68 33.46 -0.65
C GLN A 243 13.92 33.19 0.20
N GLY A 244 14.37 31.93 0.31
CA GLY A 244 15.53 31.52 1.10
C GLY A 244 15.37 31.73 2.61
N VAL A 245 14.14 31.56 3.14
CA VAL A 245 13.83 31.78 4.56
C VAL A 245 13.54 30.49 5.31
N ASP A 246 14.01 30.42 6.55
CA ASP A 246 14.07 29.22 7.41
C ASP A 246 12.78 28.96 8.24
N HIS A 247 11.80 29.86 8.17
CA HIS A 247 10.61 29.89 9.03
C HIS A 247 9.48 30.73 8.39
N PHE A 248 8.24 30.24 8.42
CA PHE A 248 7.08 30.90 7.81
C PHE A 248 6.95 32.40 8.12
N LYS A 249 7.23 32.81 9.37
CA LYS A 249 7.06 34.21 9.82
C LYS A 249 7.99 35.21 9.12
N LYS A 250 9.04 34.73 8.44
CA LYS A 250 9.99 35.56 7.66
C LYS A 250 9.60 35.70 6.18
N ILE A 251 8.59 34.97 5.69
CA ILE A 251 8.11 35.10 4.30
C ILE A 251 7.63 36.54 4.08
N LYS A 252 8.08 37.20 3.02
CA LYS A 252 7.53 38.47 2.52
C LYS A 252 6.15 38.21 1.92
N TYR A 253 5.11 38.71 2.56
CA TYR A 253 3.74 38.61 2.06
C TYR A 253 3.50 39.57 0.89
N SER A 254 3.94 40.83 1.06
CA SER A 254 3.97 41.89 0.07
C SER A 254 5.16 42.83 0.34
N ASP A 255 5.32 43.89 -0.44
CA ASP A 255 6.42 44.83 -0.25
C ASP A 255 6.31 45.58 1.09
N GLY A 256 7.22 45.28 2.01
CA GLY A 256 7.27 45.86 3.35
C GLY A 256 6.43 45.16 4.42
N ILE A 257 5.81 44.01 4.12
CA ILE A 257 5.00 43.23 5.08
C ILE A 257 5.41 41.75 5.05
N THR A 258 5.68 41.16 6.22
CA THR A 258 5.91 39.72 6.39
C THR A 258 4.63 38.96 6.75
N TYR A 259 4.61 37.66 6.44
CA TYR A 259 3.57 36.72 6.87
C TYR A 259 3.51 36.65 8.41
N GLY A 260 4.63 36.84 9.11
CA GLY A 260 4.69 36.89 10.57
C GLY A 260 3.89 38.06 11.16
N GLU A 261 4.06 39.26 10.61
CA GLU A 261 3.32 40.46 11.05
C GLU A 261 1.81 40.37 10.81
N LEU A 262 1.36 39.50 9.90
CA LEU A 262 -0.06 39.26 9.62
C LEU A 262 -0.67 38.11 10.42
N PHE A 263 0.07 37.02 10.66
CA PHE A 263 -0.51 35.74 11.10
C PHE A 263 0.17 35.08 12.31
N LEU A 264 1.29 35.60 12.84
CA LEU A 264 1.96 34.97 13.99
C LEU A 264 1.10 34.97 15.27
N GLU A 265 0.37 36.05 15.54
CA GLU A 265 -0.48 36.11 16.73
C GLU A 265 -1.74 35.24 16.58
N ASN A 266 -2.32 35.20 15.37
CA ASN A 266 -3.39 34.26 15.03
C ASN A 266 -2.95 32.81 15.29
N GLU A 267 -1.74 32.43 14.89
CA GLU A 267 -1.23 31.07 15.09
C GLU A 267 -1.12 30.72 16.58
N LYS A 268 -0.71 31.66 17.44
CA LYS A 268 -0.68 31.47 18.91
C LYS A 268 -2.08 31.34 19.51
N GLU A 269 -2.94 32.32 19.25
CA GLU A 269 -4.27 32.38 19.87
C GLU A 269 -5.13 31.18 19.44
N MET A 270 -5.07 30.80 18.17
CA MET A 270 -5.77 29.61 17.68
C MET A 270 -5.14 28.31 18.18
N SER A 271 -3.81 28.23 18.36
CA SER A 271 -3.17 27.07 19.01
C SER A 271 -3.67 26.88 20.45
N ALA A 272 -3.68 27.96 21.25
CA ALA A 272 -4.21 27.92 22.63
C ALA A 272 -5.70 27.56 22.65
N TYR A 273 -6.49 28.07 21.69
CA TYR A 273 -7.89 27.67 21.55
C TYR A 273 -8.04 26.17 21.24
N TYR A 274 -7.39 25.67 20.20
CA TYR A 274 -7.55 24.29 19.72
C TYR A 274 -6.94 23.22 20.63
N LEU A 275 -5.88 23.56 21.39
CA LEU A 275 -5.19 22.61 22.26
C LEU A 275 -5.63 22.71 23.73
N GLU A 276 -6.02 23.89 24.22
CA GLU A 276 -6.31 24.12 25.65
C GLU A 276 -7.76 24.57 25.92
N HIS A 277 -8.22 25.63 25.26
CA HIS A 277 -9.39 26.39 25.73
C HIS A 277 -10.73 26.01 25.10
N ALA A 278 -10.76 25.28 23.97
CA ALA A 278 -12.01 24.87 23.35
C ALA A 278 -12.83 23.96 24.29
N SER A 279 -14.08 24.35 24.56
CA SER A 279 -15.01 23.62 25.42
C SER A 279 -15.57 22.40 24.68
N VAL A 280 -15.07 21.22 25.05
CA VAL A 280 -15.45 19.91 24.48
C VAL A 280 -16.98 19.71 24.47
N ASP A 281 -17.66 20.04 25.56
CA ASP A 281 -19.13 19.94 25.69
C ASP A 281 -19.87 20.86 24.69
N HIS A 282 -19.41 22.11 24.52
CA HIS A 282 -20.02 23.03 23.56
C HIS A 282 -19.75 22.61 22.12
N VAL A 283 -18.53 22.18 21.81
CA VAL A 283 -18.14 21.75 20.45
C VAL A 283 -18.85 20.44 20.06
N GLN A 284 -19.04 19.51 21.01
CA GLN A 284 -19.85 18.30 20.78
C GLN A 284 -21.31 18.65 20.47
N LYS A 285 -21.92 19.58 21.22
CA LYS A 285 -23.27 20.07 20.93
C LYS A 285 -23.36 20.75 19.56
N HIS A 286 -22.35 21.53 19.17
CA HIS A 286 -22.27 22.11 17.83
C HIS A 286 -22.18 21.03 16.73
N PHE A 287 -21.35 19.99 16.91
CA PHE A 287 -21.29 18.85 15.98
C PHE A 287 -22.68 18.24 15.76
N ASP A 288 -23.39 17.95 16.86
CA ASP A 288 -24.71 17.28 16.81
C ASP A 288 -25.78 18.19 16.17
N PHE A 289 -25.82 19.48 16.50
CA PHE A 289 -26.75 20.44 15.87
C PHE A 289 -26.48 20.66 14.37
N PHE A 290 -25.21 20.73 13.94
CA PHE A 290 -24.88 20.87 12.52
C PHE A 290 -25.27 19.61 11.73
N GLU A 291 -25.17 18.41 12.32
CA GLU A 291 -25.68 17.18 11.70
C GLU A 291 -27.21 17.17 11.60
N GLU A 292 -27.94 17.58 12.64
CA GLU A 292 -29.41 17.62 12.63
C GLU A 292 -29.95 18.57 11.54
N GLU A 293 -29.36 19.75 11.42
CA GLU A 293 -29.67 20.73 10.38
C GLU A 293 -29.29 20.19 8.98
N ALA A 294 -28.13 19.55 8.82
CA ALA A 294 -27.74 18.90 7.56
C ALA A 294 -28.77 17.83 7.12
N ARG A 295 -29.26 16.99 8.05
CA ARG A 295 -30.27 15.97 7.79
C ARG A 295 -31.64 16.57 7.43
N THR A 296 -32.00 17.70 8.05
CA THR A 296 -33.23 18.44 7.76
C THR A 296 -33.19 19.05 6.36
N LEU A 297 -32.07 19.68 5.98
CA LEU A 297 -31.83 20.25 4.66
C LEU A 297 -31.76 19.19 3.55
N LEU A 298 -31.13 18.04 3.80
CA LEU A 298 -31.16 16.87 2.91
C LEU A 298 -32.60 16.38 2.67
N SER A 299 -33.38 16.26 3.73
CA SER A 299 -34.79 15.83 3.67
C SER A 299 -35.68 16.83 2.91
N SER A 300 -35.31 18.11 2.93
CA SER A 300 -35.95 19.19 2.14
C SER A 300 -35.44 19.32 0.71
N GLY A 301 -34.43 18.53 0.29
CA GLY A 301 -33.91 18.53 -1.08
C GLY A 301 -32.76 19.52 -1.35
N PHE A 302 -32.18 20.15 -0.33
CA PHE A 302 -31.16 21.20 -0.49
C PHE A 302 -29.73 20.68 -0.25
N ALA A 303 -29.11 20.10 -1.29
CA ALA A 303 -27.77 19.50 -1.19
C ALA A 303 -26.65 20.49 -0.79
N ILE A 304 -26.68 21.73 -1.29
CA ILE A 304 -25.60 22.72 -1.03
C ILE A 304 -25.56 23.13 0.45
N PRO A 305 -26.62 23.72 1.04
CA PRO A 305 -26.54 24.13 2.45
C PRO A 305 -26.42 22.95 3.40
N ALA A 306 -26.92 21.75 3.06
CA ALA A 306 -26.66 20.55 3.84
C ALA A 306 -25.15 20.19 3.87
N TYR A 307 -24.46 20.38 2.74
CA TYR A 307 -23.01 20.19 2.66
C TYR A 307 -22.26 21.27 3.44
N ASP A 308 -22.70 22.54 3.39
CA ASP A 308 -22.11 23.63 4.18
C ASP A 308 -22.21 23.38 5.70
N GLN A 309 -23.27 22.72 6.17
CA GLN A 309 -23.34 22.28 7.58
C GLN A 309 -22.41 21.10 7.87
N LEU A 310 -22.27 20.13 6.96
CA LEU A 310 -21.29 19.04 7.09
C LEU A 310 -19.85 19.56 7.19
N LEU A 311 -19.48 20.65 6.52
CA LEU A 311 -18.16 21.26 6.68
C LEU A 311 -17.93 21.72 8.12
N LYS A 312 -18.93 22.36 8.75
CA LYS A 312 -18.88 22.77 10.16
C LYS A 312 -18.90 21.57 11.12
N THR A 313 -19.68 20.53 10.82
CA THR A 313 -19.62 19.23 11.52
C THR A 313 -18.20 18.66 11.48
N SER A 314 -17.50 18.75 10.35
CA SER A 314 -16.11 18.31 10.23
C SER A 314 -15.11 19.22 10.94
N HIS A 315 -15.29 20.54 10.94
CA HIS A 315 -14.42 21.43 11.70
C HIS A 315 -14.60 21.23 13.22
N ALA A 316 -15.84 21.11 13.69
CA ALA A 316 -16.15 20.78 15.08
C ALA A 316 -15.54 19.43 15.49
N PHE A 317 -15.56 18.42 14.61
CA PHE A 317 -14.85 17.16 14.84
C PHE A 317 -13.34 17.37 15.03
N ASN A 318 -12.67 18.10 14.12
CA ASN A 318 -11.22 18.32 14.22
C ASN A 318 -10.84 19.02 15.54
N ILE A 319 -11.68 19.92 16.06
CA ILE A 319 -11.46 20.57 17.37
C ILE A 319 -11.61 19.57 18.53
N LEU A 320 -12.52 18.58 18.43
CA LEU A 320 -12.63 17.52 19.44
C LEU A 320 -11.43 16.58 19.41
N ASP A 321 -10.89 16.28 18.21
CA ASP A 321 -9.71 15.45 18.06
C ASP A 321 -8.46 16.16 18.61
N SER A 322 -8.24 17.44 18.29
CA SER A 322 -7.12 18.24 18.81
C SER A 322 -7.16 18.50 20.31
N ARG A 323 -8.35 18.47 20.92
CA ARG A 323 -8.52 18.50 22.39
C ARG A 323 -8.29 17.13 23.06
N GLY A 324 -7.98 16.09 22.30
CA GLY A 324 -7.72 14.74 22.79
C GLY A 324 -8.96 14.03 23.31
N PHE A 325 -10.16 14.40 22.86
CA PHE A 325 -11.42 13.83 23.31
C PHE A 325 -11.85 12.57 22.53
N VAL A 326 -11.29 12.35 21.33
CA VAL A 326 -11.77 11.32 20.41
C VAL A 326 -10.90 10.05 20.48
N GLY A 327 -11.40 9.01 21.15
CA GLY A 327 -10.81 7.67 21.11
C GLY A 327 -10.95 6.97 19.75
N VAL A 328 -10.26 5.84 19.56
CA VAL A 328 -10.17 5.16 18.25
C VAL A 328 -11.53 4.70 17.72
N THR A 329 -12.41 4.14 18.57
CA THR A 329 -13.77 3.73 18.15
C THR A 329 -14.67 4.93 17.93
N GLU A 330 -14.51 5.99 18.72
CA GLU A 330 -15.28 7.23 18.61
C GLU A 330 -14.93 7.98 17.33
N ARG A 331 -13.66 7.99 16.91
CA ARG A 331 -13.23 8.48 15.59
C ARG A 331 -13.95 7.77 14.47
N ALA A 332 -14.02 6.43 14.53
CA ALA A 332 -14.78 5.63 13.56
C ALA A 332 -16.29 5.95 13.58
N ARG A 333 -16.89 6.19 14.75
CA ARG A 333 -18.29 6.61 14.89
C ARG A 333 -18.54 7.99 14.27
N TYR A 334 -17.70 8.98 14.56
CA TYR A 334 -17.79 10.34 14.00
C TYR A 334 -17.56 10.34 12.48
N PHE A 335 -16.57 9.60 11.97
CA PHE A 335 -16.36 9.40 10.53
C PHE A 335 -17.56 8.72 9.88
N GLY A 336 -18.18 7.72 10.51
CA GLY A 336 -19.39 7.06 10.02
C GLY A 336 -20.59 8.01 9.88
N ARG A 337 -20.80 8.88 10.88
CA ARG A 337 -21.83 9.94 10.86
C ARG A 337 -21.60 10.91 9.70
N MET A 338 -20.40 11.48 9.59
CA MET A 338 -20.07 12.43 8.53
C MET A 338 -20.07 11.82 7.12
N ARG A 339 -19.53 10.61 6.94
CA ARG A 339 -19.58 9.86 5.66
C ARG A 339 -21.01 9.61 5.19
N SER A 340 -21.93 9.36 6.12
CA SER A 340 -23.36 9.23 5.83
C SER A 340 -23.94 10.53 5.26
N LEU A 341 -23.62 11.69 5.83
CA LEU A 341 -24.02 13.01 5.32
C LEU A 341 -23.37 13.30 3.95
N ALA A 342 -22.05 13.08 3.83
CA ALA A 342 -21.27 13.35 2.63
C ALA A 342 -21.84 12.61 1.41
N ARG A 343 -22.08 11.30 1.55
CA ARG A 343 -22.75 10.46 0.54
C ARG A 343 -24.15 10.97 0.18
N GLN A 344 -24.97 11.35 1.16
CA GLN A 344 -26.31 11.87 0.88
C GLN A 344 -26.26 13.21 0.12
N CYS A 345 -25.35 14.11 0.49
CA CYS A 345 -25.11 15.37 -0.22
C CYS A 345 -24.68 15.11 -1.68
N ALA A 346 -23.72 14.19 -1.88
CA ALA A 346 -23.25 13.80 -3.21
C ALA A 346 -24.37 13.18 -4.09
N GLN A 347 -25.17 12.27 -3.53
CA GLN A 347 -26.29 11.62 -4.23
C GLN A 347 -27.39 12.63 -4.60
N LEU A 348 -27.77 13.52 -3.68
CA LEU A 348 -28.79 14.55 -3.91
C LEU A 348 -28.32 15.63 -4.89
N TRP A 349 -27.04 16.03 -4.81
CA TRP A 349 -26.41 16.92 -5.78
C TRP A 349 -26.42 16.31 -7.18
N LEU A 350 -25.92 15.08 -7.34
CA LEU A 350 -25.85 14.40 -8.64
C LEU A 350 -27.24 14.29 -9.29
N LYS A 351 -28.25 13.85 -8.53
CA LYS A 351 -29.65 13.82 -8.96
C LYS A 351 -30.17 15.21 -9.37
N THR A 352 -29.77 16.28 -8.66
CA THR A 352 -30.13 17.66 -9.02
C THR A 352 -29.46 18.10 -10.31
N ARG A 353 -28.20 17.73 -10.58
CA ARG A 353 -27.52 18.00 -11.86
C ARG A 353 -28.15 17.22 -13.02
N GLU A 354 -28.55 15.97 -12.78
CA GLU A 354 -29.28 15.13 -13.74
C GLU A 354 -30.65 15.73 -14.10
N MET A 355 -31.46 16.14 -13.11
CA MET A 355 -32.74 16.81 -13.34
C MET A 355 -32.61 18.15 -14.09
N LEU A 356 -31.46 18.81 -13.99
CA LEU A 356 -31.11 20.01 -14.76
C LEU A 356 -30.50 19.71 -16.14
N GLY A 357 -30.39 18.44 -16.52
CA GLY A 357 -29.86 17.99 -17.82
C GLY A 357 -28.34 18.16 -17.97
N PHE A 358 -27.59 18.19 -16.86
CA PHE A 358 -26.13 18.43 -16.81
C PHE A 358 -25.72 19.68 -17.61
N PRO A 359 -26.03 20.90 -17.12
CA PRO A 359 -25.94 22.13 -17.92
C PRO A 359 -24.51 22.60 -18.28
N LEU A 360 -23.45 21.96 -17.78
CA LEU A 360 -22.08 22.13 -18.28
C LEU A 360 -21.73 21.16 -19.43
N GLY A 361 -22.67 20.30 -19.84
CA GLY A 361 -22.50 19.28 -20.87
C GLY A 361 -21.98 17.95 -20.33
N PHE A 362 -21.63 17.07 -21.26
CA PHE A 362 -21.04 15.75 -20.98
C PHE A 362 -19.64 15.71 -21.59
N ILE A 363 -18.69 15.08 -20.88
CA ILE A 363 -17.41 14.69 -21.47
C ILE A 363 -17.64 13.47 -22.37
N SER A 364 -17.18 13.54 -23.61
CA SER A 364 -17.19 12.40 -24.54
C SER A 364 -16.28 11.28 -24.03
N GLU A 365 -16.70 10.02 -24.22
CA GLU A 365 -15.78 8.90 -24.03
C GLU A 365 -14.63 8.98 -25.06
N PRO A 366 -13.39 8.63 -24.69
CA PRO A 366 -12.25 8.69 -25.60
C PRO A 366 -12.42 7.67 -26.73
N ASP A 367 -12.17 8.10 -27.97
CA ASP A 367 -12.28 7.24 -29.15
C ASP A 367 -11.45 5.96 -29.00
N HIS A 368 -12.09 4.81 -29.20
CA HIS A 368 -11.40 3.52 -29.30
C HIS A 368 -10.63 3.43 -30.62
N PHE A 369 -9.40 3.94 -30.63
CA PHE A 369 -8.47 3.90 -31.76
C PHE A 369 -8.06 2.45 -32.12
N VAL A 370 -8.92 1.78 -32.88
CA VAL A 370 -8.61 0.51 -33.57
C VAL A 370 -7.53 0.79 -34.63
N LEU A 371 -6.38 0.11 -34.50
CA LEU A 371 -5.28 0.26 -35.44
C LEU A 371 -5.72 -0.18 -36.87
N PRO A 372 -5.58 0.67 -37.91
CA PRO A 372 -5.97 0.28 -39.27
C PRO A 372 -5.11 -0.88 -39.79
N LYS A 373 -5.73 -1.93 -40.34
CA LYS A 373 -5.02 -3.15 -40.81
C LYS A 373 -3.85 -2.88 -41.76
N GLY A 374 -4.00 -1.90 -42.65
CA GLY A 374 -2.93 -1.49 -43.57
C GLY A 374 -1.64 -0.99 -42.89
N VAL A 375 -1.70 -0.56 -41.62
CA VAL A 375 -0.50 -0.22 -40.83
C VAL A 375 0.27 -1.48 -40.46
N LEU A 376 -0.43 -2.55 -40.05
CA LEU A 376 0.18 -3.83 -39.72
C LEU A 376 0.75 -4.51 -40.97
N GLU A 377 -0.01 -4.50 -42.07
CA GLU A 377 0.43 -5.04 -43.37
C GLU A 377 1.69 -4.31 -43.88
N ALA A 378 1.74 -2.98 -43.78
CA ALA A 378 2.89 -2.17 -44.16
C ALA A 378 4.09 -2.29 -43.20
N ALA A 379 3.87 -2.72 -41.94
CA ALA A 379 4.94 -3.07 -41.01
C ALA A 379 5.52 -4.46 -41.31
N CYS A 380 4.66 -5.46 -41.56
CA CYS A 380 5.07 -6.82 -41.96
C CYS A 380 5.92 -6.79 -43.23
N GLY A 381 5.57 -5.94 -44.22
CA GLY A 381 6.35 -5.73 -45.44
C GLY A 381 7.76 -5.14 -45.25
N LYS A 382 8.16 -4.80 -44.02
CA LYS A 382 9.52 -4.33 -43.66
C LYS A 382 10.31 -5.34 -42.81
N VAL A 383 9.68 -6.42 -42.37
CA VAL A 383 10.33 -7.42 -41.50
C VAL A 383 11.38 -8.20 -42.31
N HIS A 384 12.62 -8.19 -41.84
CA HIS A 384 13.71 -9.00 -42.41
C HIS A 384 13.59 -10.49 -41.99
N ASP A 385 14.25 -11.41 -42.68
CA ASP A 385 14.16 -12.85 -42.38
C ASP A 385 15.11 -13.35 -41.26
N HIS A 386 16.06 -12.54 -40.79
CA HIS A 386 16.98 -12.91 -39.70
C HIS A 386 16.43 -12.52 -38.31
N SER A 387 16.76 -13.30 -37.27
CA SER A 387 16.39 -13.00 -35.88
C SER A 387 17.00 -11.68 -35.40
N ARG A 388 16.24 -10.91 -34.61
CA ARG A 388 16.62 -9.59 -34.08
C ARG A 388 16.13 -9.42 -32.64
N VAL A 389 16.66 -8.43 -31.93
CA VAL A 389 16.18 -8.11 -30.58
C VAL A 389 14.76 -7.54 -30.68
N PHE A 390 13.89 -7.92 -29.75
CA PHE A 390 12.62 -7.23 -29.53
C PHE A 390 12.66 -6.50 -28.18
N VAL A 391 12.17 -5.26 -28.15
CA VAL A 391 12.01 -4.46 -26.94
C VAL A 391 10.59 -3.92 -26.85
N LEU A 392 9.97 -4.11 -25.69
CA LEU A 392 8.78 -3.40 -25.26
C LEU A 392 9.14 -2.53 -24.05
N GLU A 393 8.83 -1.24 -24.12
CA GLU A 393 8.80 -0.32 -22.97
C GLU A 393 7.35 0.19 -22.79
N ILE A 394 6.83 0.03 -21.57
CA ILE A 394 5.57 0.60 -21.10
C ILE A 394 5.92 1.80 -20.23
N GLY A 395 5.65 3.00 -20.75
CA GLY A 395 5.99 4.27 -20.13
C GLY A 395 4.85 4.88 -19.33
N THR A 396 5.15 5.31 -18.10
CA THR A 396 4.14 5.64 -17.08
C THR A 396 4.48 6.90 -16.30
N GLU A 397 3.50 7.39 -15.55
CA GLU A 397 3.74 8.24 -14.37
C GLU A 397 4.20 7.38 -13.19
N GLU A 398 4.76 8.00 -12.16
CA GLU A 398 5.71 7.41 -11.22
C GLU A 398 5.09 6.29 -10.36
N ILE A 399 5.37 5.03 -10.71
CA ILE A 399 4.92 3.78 -10.07
C ILE A 399 5.58 3.62 -8.68
N PRO A 400 4.86 3.07 -7.67
CA PRO A 400 5.40 2.80 -6.35
C PRO A 400 6.63 1.86 -6.33
N PRO A 401 7.61 2.03 -5.43
CA PRO A 401 8.85 1.26 -5.43
C PRO A 401 8.70 -0.28 -5.42
N GLN A 402 7.65 -0.80 -4.76
CA GLN A 402 7.36 -2.23 -4.73
C GLN A 402 6.67 -2.69 -6.03
N ASP A 403 5.65 -1.95 -6.49
CA ASP A 403 4.95 -2.19 -7.76
C ASP A 403 5.93 -2.21 -8.95
N VAL A 404 6.99 -1.39 -8.94
CA VAL A 404 8.06 -1.39 -9.96
C VAL A 404 8.73 -2.76 -10.06
N VAL A 405 9.07 -3.38 -8.93
CA VAL A 405 9.74 -4.70 -8.87
C VAL A 405 8.76 -5.80 -9.30
N ASP A 406 7.57 -5.80 -8.71
CA ASP A 406 6.59 -6.87 -8.93
C ASP A 406 6.00 -6.84 -10.34
N ALA A 407 5.83 -5.66 -10.95
CA ALA A 407 5.41 -5.54 -12.34
C ALA A 407 6.53 -5.88 -13.34
N SER A 408 7.81 -5.61 -13.01
CA SER A 408 8.95 -6.04 -13.83
C SER A 408 9.04 -7.56 -13.92
N ASN A 409 8.84 -8.25 -12.79
CA ASN A 409 8.82 -9.72 -12.72
C ASN A 409 7.61 -10.28 -13.47
N GLN A 410 6.40 -9.76 -13.22
CA GLN A 410 5.19 -10.17 -13.95
C GLN A 410 5.33 -9.97 -15.47
N LEU A 411 5.89 -8.84 -15.93
CA LEU A 411 6.08 -8.57 -17.36
C LEU A 411 7.04 -9.59 -18.02
N LYS A 412 8.10 -10.01 -17.32
CA LYS A 412 9.01 -11.07 -17.79
C LYS A 412 8.28 -12.40 -17.99
N ASP A 413 7.53 -12.83 -16.98
CA ASP A 413 6.85 -14.13 -17.01
C ASP A 413 5.69 -14.14 -18.02
N LEU A 414 4.95 -13.03 -18.13
CA LEU A 414 3.90 -12.84 -19.14
C LEU A 414 4.47 -12.84 -20.57
N MET A 415 5.67 -12.29 -20.78
CA MET A 415 6.36 -12.35 -22.08
C MET A 415 6.78 -13.79 -22.43
N LEU A 416 7.41 -14.51 -21.49
CA LEU A 416 7.80 -15.91 -21.69
C LEU A 416 6.57 -16.78 -22.04
N GLN A 417 5.47 -16.65 -21.30
CA GLN A 417 4.21 -17.36 -21.57
C GLN A 417 3.58 -16.99 -22.92
N LEU A 418 3.73 -15.74 -23.40
CA LEU A 418 3.25 -15.31 -24.70
C LEU A 418 4.07 -15.99 -25.81
N LEU A 419 5.40 -15.89 -25.74
CA LEU A 419 6.32 -16.42 -26.74
C LEU A 419 6.21 -17.95 -26.87
N GLU A 420 6.13 -18.67 -25.75
CA GLU A 420 5.91 -20.12 -25.71
C GLU A 420 4.57 -20.50 -26.34
N ARG A 421 3.46 -19.89 -25.88
CA ARG A 421 2.10 -20.13 -26.42
C ARG A 421 2.06 -19.93 -27.93
N GLN A 422 2.76 -18.91 -28.41
CA GLN A 422 2.80 -18.53 -29.81
C GLN A 422 3.94 -19.18 -30.61
N ARG A 423 4.71 -20.09 -29.99
CA ARG A 423 5.79 -20.86 -30.63
C ARG A 423 6.83 -19.97 -31.33
N LEU A 424 7.12 -18.82 -30.75
CA LEU A 424 8.13 -17.90 -31.24
C LEU A 424 9.47 -18.29 -30.61
N ASN A 425 10.45 -18.69 -31.42
CA ASN A 425 11.79 -18.99 -30.93
C ASN A 425 12.49 -17.68 -30.52
N HIS A 426 13.17 -17.71 -29.38
CA HIS A 426 13.89 -16.57 -28.80
C HIS A 426 15.15 -17.03 -28.04
N GLY A 427 16.02 -16.07 -27.74
CA GLY A 427 17.14 -16.21 -26.80
C GLY A 427 16.73 -15.85 -25.37
N GLU A 428 17.57 -15.11 -24.65
CA GLU A 428 17.28 -14.67 -23.29
C GLU A 428 16.13 -13.64 -23.25
N VAL A 429 15.29 -13.73 -22.22
CA VAL A 429 14.28 -12.70 -21.88
C VAL A 429 14.72 -11.98 -20.61
N GLN A 430 15.04 -10.70 -20.75
CA GLN A 430 15.45 -9.82 -19.66
C GLN A 430 14.37 -8.76 -19.42
N ALA A 431 14.15 -8.40 -18.15
CA ALA A 431 13.24 -7.34 -17.78
C ALA A 431 13.94 -6.34 -16.86
N PHE A 432 13.58 -5.08 -17.00
CA PHE A 432 14.14 -3.96 -16.27
C PHE A 432 13.02 -2.97 -15.95
N ALA A 433 13.09 -2.26 -14.83
CA ALA A 433 12.10 -1.24 -14.51
C ALA A 433 12.67 -0.09 -13.70
N THR A 434 12.19 1.12 -13.97
CA THR A 434 12.37 2.33 -13.16
C THR A 434 10.97 2.77 -12.67
N PRO A 435 10.84 3.75 -11.75
CA PRO A 435 9.51 4.30 -11.41
C PRO A 435 8.68 4.77 -12.59
N ARG A 436 9.25 5.04 -13.78
CA ARG A 436 8.51 5.59 -14.92
C ARG A 436 8.45 4.67 -16.14
N ARG A 437 9.08 3.49 -16.09
CA ARG A 437 9.07 2.54 -17.22
C ARG A 437 9.19 1.09 -16.78
N LEU A 438 8.37 0.23 -17.38
CA LEU A 438 8.54 -1.23 -17.35
C LEU A 438 9.07 -1.68 -18.72
N VAL A 439 10.18 -2.41 -18.75
CA VAL A 439 10.88 -2.81 -19.98
C VAL A 439 11.05 -4.32 -20.01
N VAL A 440 10.80 -4.93 -21.16
CA VAL A 440 11.23 -6.31 -21.45
C VAL A 440 11.96 -6.35 -22.79
N ALA A 441 13.14 -6.95 -22.78
CA ALA A 441 13.99 -7.20 -23.93
C ALA A 441 14.07 -8.71 -24.19
N VAL A 442 13.93 -9.09 -25.45
CA VAL A 442 13.94 -10.47 -25.93
C VAL A 442 15.04 -10.59 -26.97
N GLU A 443 16.13 -11.24 -26.58
CA GLU A 443 17.27 -11.47 -27.48
C GLU A 443 16.90 -12.46 -28.59
N ASN A 444 17.50 -12.29 -29.77
CA ASN A 444 17.37 -13.22 -30.91
C ASN A 444 15.93 -13.69 -31.23
N LEU A 445 14.92 -12.81 -31.12
CA LEU A 445 13.54 -13.15 -31.47
C LEU A 445 13.42 -13.47 -32.97
N TYR A 446 12.87 -14.64 -33.27
CA TYR A 446 12.60 -15.09 -34.64
C TYR A 446 11.44 -14.31 -35.26
N THR A 447 11.50 -14.11 -36.57
CA THR A 447 10.59 -13.24 -37.31
C THR A 447 9.25 -13.90 -37.65
N LYS A 448 9.17 -15.24 -37.53
CA LYS A 448 8.00 -16.08 -37.80
C LYS A 448 7.84 -17.12 -36.69
N GLN A 449 6.60 -17.57 -36.46
CA GLN A 449 6.31 -18.71 -35.58
C GLN A 449 6.96 -20.00 -36.10
N ALA A 450 7.38 -20.88 -35.19
CA ALA A 450 7.81 -22.22 -35.56
C ALA A 450 6.66 -23.00 -36.22
N GLU A 451 6.97 -23.64 -37.36
CA GLU A 451 6.03 -24.52 -38.06
C GLU A 451 5.54 -25.63 -37.14
N LYS A 452 4.24 -25.92 -37.19
CA LYS A 452 3.61 -26.98 -36.41
C LYS A 452 2.83 -27.90 -37.33
N GLU A 453 3.25 -29.15 -37.43
CA GLU A 453 2.43 -30.20 -38.02
C GLU A 453 1.36 -30.65 -37.01
N VAL A 454 0.11 -30.59 -37.43
CA VAL A 454 -1.05 -31.06 -36.66
C VAL A 454 -1.69 -32.22 -37.40
N GLU A 455 -1.90 -33.32 -36.67
CA GLU A 455 -2.67 -34.45 -37.16
C GLU A 455 -4.18 -34.13 -37.03
N VAL A 456 -4.85 -33.90 -38.17
CA VAL A 456 -6.28 -33.56 -38.20
C VAL A 456 -7.11 -34.80 -38.58
N ARG A 457 -8.15 -35.09 -37.79
CA ARG A 457 -9.07 -36.22 -38.03
C ARG A 457 -10.13 -35.84 -39.07
N GLY A 458 -10.18 -36.62 -40.14
CA GLY A 458 -11.18 -36.55 -41.21
C GLY A 458 -12.35 -37.50 -41.01
N PRO A 459 -13.06 -37.87 -42.09
CA PRO A 459 -14.19 -38.80 -42.01
C PRO A 459 -13.75 -40.24 -41.67
N PRO A 460 -14.67 -41.10 -41.18
CA PRO A 460 -14.46 -42.55 -41.11
C PRO A 460 -14.08 -43.12 -42.47
N VAL A 461 -13.23 -44.15 -42.51
CA VAL A 461 -12.78 -44.79 -43.76
C VAL A 461 -13.98 -45.28 -44.60
N SER A 462 -15.00 -45.85 -43.95
CA SER A 462 -16.27 -46.27 -44.56
C SER A 462 -17.17 -45.15 -45.09
N LYS A 463 -16.76 -43.89 -44.95
CA LYS A 463 -17.37 -42.72 -45.62
C LYS A 463 -16.37 -41.99 -46.52
N ALA A 464 -15.07 -42.18 -46.33
CA ALA A 464 -14.00 -41.58 -47.12
C ALA A 464 -13.80 -42.27 -48.48
N PHE A 465 -13.97 -43.60 -48.51
CA PHE A 465 -13.86 -44.42 -49.72
C PHE A 465 -15.13 -45.25 -49.92
N ASP A 466 -15.45 -45.59 -51.16
CA ASP A 466 -16.58 -46.46 -51.51
C ASP A 466 -16.21 -47.96 -51.50
N HIS A 467 -17.15 -48.82 -51.92
CA HIS A 467 -16.98 -50.27 -51.95
C HIS A 467 -15.97 -50.77 -53.01
N GLU A 468 -15.61 -49.95 -53.99
CA GLU A 468 -14.58 -50.24 -54.99
C GLU A 468 -13.23 -49.63 -54.59
N GLY A 469 -13.19 -48.82 -53.53
CA GLY A 469 -12.00 -48.15 -53.01
C GLY A 469 -11.79 -46.72 -53.56
N ASN A 470 -12.74 -46.20 -54.36
CA ASN A 470 -12.60 -44.87 -54.94
C ASN A 470 -12.86 -43.76 -53.90
N PRO A 471 -12.32 -42.54 -54.08
CA PRO A 471 -12.48 -41.44 -53.13
C PRO A 471 -13.89 -40.86 -53.20
N THR A 472 -14.56 -40.66 -52.05
CA THR A 472 -15.87 -39.99 -52.02
C THR A 472 -15.76 -38.47 -51.89
N LYS A 473 -16.85 -37.76 -52.18
CA LYS A 473 -17.00 -36.32 -51.92
C LYS A 473 -16.68 -35.91 -50.47
N ALA A 474 -16.78 -36.83 -49.51
CA ALA A 474 -16.42 -36.56 -48.11
C ALA A 474 -14.90 -36.46 -47.91
N ILE A 475 -14.09 -37.29 -48.58
CA ILE A 475 -12.63 -37.16 -48.51
C ILE A 475 -12.11 -36.07 -49.44
N GLU A 476 -12.71 -35.87 -50.62
CA GLU A 476 -12.40 -34.72 -51.50
C GLU A 476 -12.61 -33.38 -50.76
N GLY A 477 -13.74 -33.24 -50.05
CA GLY A 477 -14.06 -32.04 -49.26
C GLY A 477 -13.13 -31.83 -48.06
N PHE A 478 -12.60 -32.91 -47.47
CA PHE A 478 -11.59 -32.85 -46.42
C PHE A 478 -10.22 -32.43 -46.98
N CYS A 479 -9.76 -33.05 -48.07
CA CYS A 479 -8.53 -32.70 -48.77
C CYS A 479 -8.53 -31.23 -49.22
N ARG A 480 -9.64 -30.76 -49.83
CA ARG A 480 -9.82 -29.35 -50.23
C ARG A 480 -9.86 -28.39 -49.04
N ARG A 481 -10.40 -28.78 -47.88
CA ARG A 481 -10.45 -27.91 -46.69
C ARG A 481 -9.05 -27.63 -46.12
N TYR A 482 -8.17 -28.63 -46.12
CA TYR A 482 -6.85 -28.55 -45.52
C TYR A 482 -5.71 -28.37 -46.53
N SER A 483 -6.03 -28.27 -47.82
CA SER A 483 -5.07 -28.17 -48.94
C SER A 483 -4.05 -29.33 -48.99
N VAL A 484 -4.44 -30.51 -48.50
CA VAL A 484 -3.61 -31.74 -48.53
C VAL A 484 -4.05 -32.61 -49.71
N PRO A 485 -3.13 -33.05 -50.59
CA PRO A 485 -3.46 -34.00 -51.65
C PRO A 485 -3.70 -35.41 -51.07
N LEU A 486 -4.56 -36.18 -51.75
CA LEU A 486 -5.16 -37.41 -51.19
C LEU A 486 -4.14 -38.52 -50.85
N ASP A 487 -2.98 -38.52 -51.50
CA ASP A 487 -1.87 -39.45 -51.29
C ASP A 487 -1.10 -39.22 -49.97
N LEU A 488 -1.16 -38.02 -49.40
CA LEU A 488 -0.57 -37.71 -48.09
C LEU A 488 -1.52 -37.99 -46.90
N VAL A 489 -2.62 -38.69 -47.14
CA VAL A 489 -3.68 -38.93 -46.16
C VAL A 489 -3.72 -40.42 -45.78
N TYR A 490 -3.61 -40.71 -44.48
CA TYR A 490 -3.46 -42.07 -43.95
C TYR A 490 -4.64 -42.50 -43.09
N ARG A 491 -4.69 -43.80 -42.75
CA ARG A 491 -5.74 -44.40 -41.91
C ARG A 491 -5.19 -44.68 -40.51
N LYS A 492 -6.04 -44.54 -39.49
CA LYS A 492 -5.70 -44.77 -38.09
C LYS A 492 -6.97 -45.15 -37.33
N VAL A 493 -6.86 -46.16 -36.45
CA VAL A 493 -7.98 -46.64 -35.64
C VAL A 493 -8.12 -45.76 -34.40
N ASP A 494 -9.33 -45.23 -34.19
CA ASP A 494 -9.68 -44.39 -33.04
C ASP A 494 -10.89 -45.04 -32.33
N GLY A 495 -10.62 -45.67 -31.19
CA GLY A 495 -11.58 -46.54 -30.50
C GLY A 495 -11.94 -47.78 -31.32
N LYS A 496 -13.20 -47.87 -31.79
CA LYS A 496 -13.73 -48.99 -32.58
C LYS A 496 -13.88 -48.68 -34.08
N THR A 497 -13.45 -47.50 -34.53
CA THR A 497 -13.69 -47.01 -35.89
C THR A 497 -12.37 -46.61 -36.55
N GLU A 498 -12.17 -47.03 -37.80
CA GLU A 498 -11.05 -46.54 -38.60
C GLU A 498 -11.40 -45.17 -39.18
N TYR A 499 -10.58 -44.16 -38.90
CA TYR A 499 -10.70 -42.80 -39.43
C TYR A 499 -9.54 -42.49 -40.36
N VAL A 500 -9.80 -41.55 -41.27
CA VAL A 500 -8.79 -40.98 -42.15
C VAL A 500 -8.19 -39.73 -41.50
N TYR A 501 -6.87 -39.54 -41.57
CA TYR A 501 -6.14 -38.43 -40.97
C TYR A 501 -5.12 -37.84 -41.95
N ALA A 502 -4.91 -36.54 -41.87
CA ALA A 502 -3.82 -35.84 -42.56
C ALA A 502 -2.91 -35.15 -41.55
N ARG A 503 -1.62 -34.99 -41.89
CA ARG A 503 -0.74 -34.01 -41.24
C ARG A 503 -0.83 -32.70 -42.02
N VAL A 504 -1.20 -31.64 -41.32
CA VAL A 504 -1.32 -30.29 -41.88
C VAL A 504 -0.32 -29.40 -41.19
N LYS A 505 0.50 -28.67 -41.95
CA LYS A 505 1.30 -27.58 -41.40
C LYS A 505 0.39 -26.39 -41.13
N GLU A 506 0.27 -25.98 -39.87
CA GLU A 506 -0.30 -24.66 -39.52
C GLU A 506 0.57 -23.57 -40.19
N SER A 507 -0.05 -22.60 -40.85
CA SER A 507 0.66 -21.49 -41.49
C SER A 507 1.35 -20.60 -40.44
N SER A 508 2.68 -20.52 -40.48
CA SER A 508 3.47 -19.65 -39.60
C SER A 508 3.15 -18.18 -39.83
N ARG A 509 2.70 -17.48 -38.80
CA ARG A 509 2.51 -16.02 -38.84
C ARG A 509 3.82 -15.29 -38.56
N TYR A 510 3.89 -14.00 -38.91
CA TYR A 510 4.99 -13.14 -38.45
C TYR A 510 4.88 -12.86 -36.95
N ALA A 511 6.02 -12.78 -36.27
CA ALA A 511 6.10 -12.41 -34.86
C ALA A 511 5.43 -11.05 -34.59
N LEU A 512 5.61 -10.10 -35.52
CA LEU A 512 5.05 -8.75 -35.46
C LEU A 512 3.51 -8.76 -35.46
N GLU A 513 2.85 -9.59 -36.28
CA GLU A 513 1.39 -9.73 -36.23
C GLU A 513 0.90 -10.23 -34.87
N VAL A 514 1.56 -11.28 -34.38
CA VAL A 514 1.15 -12.01 -33.18
C VAL A 514 1.38 -11.17 -31.93
N LEU A 515 2.49 -10.44 -31.86
CA LEU A 515 2.76 -9.48 -30.79
C LEU A 515 1.77 -8.30 -30.84
N SER A 516 1.44 -7.76 -32.02
CA SER A 516 0.42 -6.71 -32.15
C SER A 516 -0.97 -7.12 -31.64
N GLU A 517 -1.33 -8.41 -31.73
CA GLU A 517 -2.59 -8.94 -31.20
C GLU A 517 -2.52 -9.28 -29.70
N ASP A 518 -1.46 -9.97 -29.25
CA ASP A 518 -1.38 -10.51 -27.89
C ASP A 518 -0.86 -9.52 -26.83
N LEU A 519 -0.02 -8.53 -27.19
CA LEU A 519 0.60 -7.64 -26.21
C LEU A 519 -0.41 -6.80 -25.39
N PRO A 520 -1.49 -6.21 -25.97
CA PRO A 520 -2.54 -5.56 -25.19
C PRO A 520 -3.15 -6.48 -24.11
N ALA A 521 -3.32 -7.76 -24.42
CA ALA A 521 -3.87 -8.76 -23.50
C ALA A 521 -2.84 -9.32 -22.50
N ALA A 522 -1.54 -9.15 -22.76
CA ALA A 522 -0.48 -9.43 -21.79
C ALA A 522 -0.32 -8.27 -20.80
N ILE A 523 -0.26 -7.02 -21.28
CA ILE A 523 -0.15 -5.82 -20.43
C ILE A 523 -1.35 -5.72 -19.46
N ALA A 524 -2.56 -6.05 -19.93
CA ALA A 524 -3.78 -6.08 -19.12
C ALA A 524 -3.79 -7.14 -17.99
N LYS A 525 -2.80 -8.04 -17.92
CA LYS A 525 -2.67 -9.04 -16.85
C LYS A 525 -1.73 -8.64 -15.72
N ILE A 526 -0.98 -7.55 -15.86
CA ILE A 526 -0.10 -7.05 -14.79
C ILE A 526 -0.99 -6.61 -13.63
N SER A 527 -0.81 -7.26 -12.48
CA SER A 527 -1.62 -7.07 -11.28
C SER A 527 -0.89 -6.22 -10.23
N PHE A 528 -1.66 -5.44 -9.48
CA PHE A 528 -1.16 -4.48 -8.49
C PHE A 528 -2.07 -4.47 -7.24
N PRO A 529 -1.55 -4.14 -6.03
CA PRO A 529 -2.35 -4.08 -4.80
C PRO A 529 -3.42 -2.99 -4.80
N LYS A 530 -3.16 -1.86 -5.48
CA LYS A 530 -4.13 -0.80 -5.80
C LYS A 530 -4.02 -0.46 -7.28
N THR A 531 -5.13 -0.02 -7.87
CA THR A 531 -5.17 0.46 -9.26
C THR A 531 -6.08 1.68 -9.40
N MET A 532 -5.85 2.45 -10.45
CA MET A 532 -6.62 3.62 -10.83
C MET A 532 -6.97 3.61 -12.32
N ARG A 533 -8.02 4.35 -12.67
CA ARG A 533 -8.33 4.79 -14.02
C ARG A 533 -7.91 6.25 -14.21
N TRP A 534 -7.72 6.64 -15.46
CA TRP A 534 -7.49 8.03 -15.90
C TRP A 534 -8.45 8.31 -17.07
N ASN A 535 -7.96 8.89 -18.18
CA ASN A 535 -8.69 8.95 -19.48
C ASN A 535 -8.79 7.58 -20.18
N SER A 536 -8.96 6.51 -19.41
CA SER A 536 -9.13 5.15 -19.91
C SER A 536 -9.92 4.33 -18.90
N GLN A 537 -10.70 3.37 -19.37
CA GLN A 537 -11.34 2.38 -18.50
C GLN A 537 -10.37 1.25 -18.10
N VAL A 538 -9.14 1.24 -18.64
CA VAL A 538 -8.04 0.39 -18.15
C VAL A 538 -7.70 0.77 -16.71
N MET A 539 -7.50 -0.24 -15.87
CA MET A 539 -6.99 -0.10 -14.51
C MET A 539 -5.51 -0.48 -14.48
N PHE A 540 -4.67 0.38 -13.90
CA PHE A 540 -3.22 0.16 -13.75
C PHE A 540 -2.74 0.85 -12.46
N SER A 541 -1.49 0.64 -12.02
CA SER A 541 -0.98 1.30 -10.79
C SER A 541 -0.91 2.83 -10.95
N ARG A 542 -0.48 3.33 -12.12
CA ARG A 542 -0.44 4.76 -12.50
C ARG A 542 -0.69 4.92 -14.02
N PRO A 543 -1.02 6.13 -14.53
CA PRO A 543 -1.32 6.33 -15.95
C PRO A 543 -0.19 5.94 -16.91
N ILE A 544 -0.54 5.21 -17.97
CA ILE A 544 0.35 4.93 -19.10
C ILE A 544 0.34 6.16 -20.03
N ARG A 545 1.53 6.64 -20.42
CA ARG A 545 1.74 7.87 -21.20
C ARG A 545 2.50 7.67 -22.51
N TRP A 546 3.37 6.66 -22.62
CA TRP A 546 3.98 6.24 -23.89
C TRP A 546 4.12 4.71 -23.95
N ILE A 547 4.19 4.15 -25.16
CA ILE A 547 4.54 2.75 -25.40
C ILE A 547 5.54 2.71 -26.55
N LEU A 548 6.69 2.06 -26.32
CA LEU A 548 7.67 1.78 -27.38
C LEU A 548 7.68 0.27 -27.61
N ALA A 549 7.57 -0.16 -28.87
CA ALA A 549 7.61 -1.57 -29.23
C ALA A 549 8.34 -1.76 -30.56
N LEU A 550 9.53 -2.34 -30.52
CA LEU A 550 10.44 -2.50 -31.67
C LEU A 550 10.90 -3.95 -31.80
N HIS A 551 10.80 -4.54 -33.00
CA HIS A 551 11.51 -5.76 -33.39
C HIS A 551 12.58 -5.39 -34.41
N GLY A 552 13.84 -5.41 -33.99
CA GLY A 552 14.91 -4.72 -34.71
C GLY A 552 14.57 -3.25 -34.92
N ASP A 553 14.57 -2.81 -36.18
CA ASP A 553 14.23 -1.46 -36.63
C ASP A 553 12.75 -1.29 -37.07
N VAL A 554 11.89 -2.30 -36.85
CA VAL A 554 10.46 -2.25 -37.19
C VAL A 554 9.60 -2.07 -35.94
N VAL A 555 8.74 -1.05 -35.93
CA VAL A 555 7.72 -0.86 -34.87
C VAL A 555 6.68 -1.99 -34.93
N VAL A 556 6.36 -2.59 -33.78
CA VAL A 556 5.26 -3.54 -33.60
C VAL A 556 3.99 -2.75 -33.23
N PRO A 557 3.04 -2.52 -34.16
CA PRO A 557 2.00 -1.51 -33.97
C PRO A 557 0.77 -2.07 -33.23
N PHE A 558 0.41 -1.48 -32.09
CA PHE A 558 -0.81 -1.78 -31.34
C PHE A 558 -1.27 -0.56 -30.53
N THR A 559 -2.49 -0.61 -29.98
CA THR A 559 -3.03 0.42 -29.08
C THR A 559 -3.38 -0.21 -27.73
N PHE A 560 -2.96 0.40 -26.62
CA PHE A 560 -3.36 0.01 -25.27
C PHE A 560 -3.61 1.23 -24.39
N ALA A 561 -4.67 1.18 -23.57
CA ALA A 561 -5.09 2.26 -22.67
C ALA A 561 -5.25 3.67 -23.29
N GLY A 562 -5.43 3.77 -24.62
CA GLY A 562 -5.48 5.03 -25.37
C GLY A 562 -4.15 5.49 -25.97
N VAL A 563 -3.06 4.75 -25.73
CA VAL A 563 -1.71 5.02 -26.25
C VAL A 563 -1.38 4.03 -27.37
N THR A 564 -0.90 4.54 -28.52
CA THR A 564 -0.40 3.73 -29.64
C THR A 564 1.09 3.47 -29.47
N SER A 565 1.56 2.26 -29.78
CA SER A 565 2.98 1.92 -29.74
C SER A 565 3.79 2.60 -30.85
N GLY A 566 5.03 2.96 -30.55
CA GLY A 566 5.96 3.61 -31.47
C GLY A 566 7.42 3.31 -31.18
N ASN A 567 8.30 4.25 -31.54
CA ASN A 567 9.75 4.19 -31.31
C ASN A 567 10.27 5.36 -30.47
N MET A 568 9.39 5.99 -29.68
CA MET A 568 9.70 7.11 -28.78
C MET A 568 9.66 6.65 -27.33
N SER A 569 10.70 6.98 -26.58
CA SER A 569 10.77 6.87 -25.12
C SER A 569 10.87 8.28 -24.49
N CYS A 570 10.75 8.38 -23.17
CA CYS A 570 10.83 9.65 -22.45
C CYS A 570 12.07 9.76 -21.56
N GLY A 571 12.66 10.95 -21.58
CA GLY A 571 13.73 11.39 -20.66
C GLY A 571 13.19 11.76 -19.27
N LEU A 572 14.03 12.40 -18.47
CA LEU A 572 13.66 12.98 -17.17
C LEU A 572 12.83 14.26 -17.37
N ARG A 573 11.76 14.46 -16.58
CA ARG A 573 10.82 15.60 -16.72
C ARG A 573 11.48 16.97 -16.52
N ASN A 574 12.55 17.04 -15.72
CA ASN A 574 13.33 18.26 -15.44
C ASN A 574 14.42 18.54 -16.50
N THR A 575 14.43 17.88 -17.65
CA THR A 575 15.44 18.07 -18.71
C THR A 575 14.83 18.50 -20.04
N SER A 576 15.59 19.24 -20.84
CA SER A 576 15.17 19.71 -22.17
C SER A 576 15.03 18.59 -23.21
N SER A 577 15.66 17.43 -22.98
CA SER A 577 15.58 16.23 -23.81
C SER A 577 14.47 15.27 -23.35
N ALA A 578 13.24 15.79 -23.21
CA ALA A 578 12.10 15.04 -22.68
C ALA A 578 11.67 13.83 -23.53
N VAL A 579 12.02 13.77 -24.83
CA VAL A 579 11.69 12.68 -25.76
C VAL A 579 12.96 12.13 -26.39
N VAL A 580 13.07 10.80 -26.44
CA VAL A 580 14.21 10.04 -26.94
C VAL A 580 13.74 9.13 -28.07
N GLN A 581 14.20 9.39 -29.29
CA GLN A 581 13.98 8.49 -30.41
C GLN A 581 14.91 7.28 -30.32
N VAL A 582 14.36 6.07 -30.37
CA VAL A 582 15.12 4.83 -30.53
C VAL A 582 14.98 4.37 -31.98
N GLU A 583 16.10 4.19 -32.68
CA GLU A 583 16.08 3.78 -34.10
C GLU A 583 15.84 2.27 -34.25
N LYS A 584 16.32 1.47 -33.30
CA LYS A 584 16.22 0.00 -33.30
C LYS A 584 16.34 -0.59 -31.90
N ALA A 585 15.71 -1.74 -31.67
CA ALA A 585 15.75 -2.49 -30.42
C ALA A 585 17.18 -2.71 -29.88
N GLU A 586 18.14 -3.06 -30.75
CA GLU A 586 19.55 -3.28 -30.37
C GLU A 586 20.25 -2.02 -29.83
N SER A 587 19.70 -0.83 -30.08
CA SER A 587 20.24 0.44 -29.61
C SER A 587 19.59 0.93 -28.31
N TYR A 588 18.54 0.27 -27.82
CA TYR A 588 17.69 0.74 -26.73
C TYR A 588 18.47 1.14 -25.49
N SER A 589 19.22 0.21 -24.89
CA SER A 589 19.95 0.44 -23.64
C SER A 589 21.00 1.55 -23.77
N VAL A 590 21.57 1.74 -24.96
CA VAL A 590 22.52 2.83 -25.24
C VAL A 590 21.79 4.17 -25.37
N ALA A 591 20.67 4.23 -26.10
CA ALA A 591 19.88 5.44 -26.27
C ALA A 591 19.34 5.98 -24.93
N ILE A 592 18.79 5.09 -24.09
CA ILE A 592 18.25 5.47 -22.77
C ILE A 592 19.37 5.85 -21.79
N ASN A 593 20.51 5.14 -21.80
CA ASN A 593 21.70 5.53 -21.03
C ASN A 593 22.25 6.90 -21.44
N ASN A 594 22.25 7.22 -22.74
CA ASN A 594 22.71 8.51 -23.26
C ASN A 594 21.73 9.65 -22.91
N ALA A 595 20.45 9.34 -22.65
CA ALA A 595 19.49 10.25 -22.04
C ALA A 595 19.61 10.35 -20.50
N GLY A 596 20.68 9.79 -19.92
CA GLY A 596 21.01 9.87 -18.49
C GLY A 596 20.36 8.79 -17.60
N ILE A 597 19.46 7.97 -18.15
CA ILE A 597 18.64 7.02 -17.38
C ILE A 597 19.34 5.66 -17.25
N LYS A 598 19.34 5.10 -16.04
CA LYS A 598 19.93 3.80 -15.71
C LYS A 598 18.83 2.77 -15.51
N VAL A 599 18.40 2.11 -16.60
CA VAL A 599 17.24 1.19 -16.55
C VAL A 599 17.47 0.01 -15.59
N SER A 600 18.69 -0.55 -15.59
CA SER A 600 19.12 -1.62 -14.68
C SER A 600 19.00 -1.21 -13.21
N VAL A 601 18.32 -2.05 -12.41
CA VAL A 601 18.17 -1.86 -10.96
C VAL A 601 19.52 -2.04 -10.26
N GLU A 602 20.27 -3.08 -10.62
CA GLU A 602 21.53 -3.41 -9.95
C GLU A 602 22.64 -2.39 -10.26
N ASP A 603 22.66 -1.79 -11.47
CA ASP A 603 23.56 -0.67 -11.77
C ASP A 603 23.23 0.56 -10.91
N ARG A 604 21.94 0.89 -10.74
CA ARG A 604 21.53 2.00 -9.85
C ARG A 604 21.86 1.69 -8.39
N LYS A 605 21.60 0.47 -7.88
CA LYS A 605 22.00 0.06 -6.52
C LYS A 605 23.49 0.24 -6.31
N LYS A 606 24.30 -0.23 -7.26
CA LYS A 606 25.77 -0.09 -7.23
C LYS A 606 26.19 1.37 -7.19
N ILE A 607 25.66 2.21 -8.08
CA ILE A 607 25.94 3.66 -8.12
C ILE A 607 25.61 4.31 -6.76
N ILE A 608 24.39 4.08 -6.25
CA ILE A 608 23.95 4.62 -4.95
C ILE A 608 24.89 4.15 -3.83
N PHE A 609 25.17 2.85 -3.75
CA PHE A 609 26.00 2.27 -2.69
C PHE A 609 27.45 2.78 -2.72
N GLU A 610 28.11 2.74 -3.89
CA GLU A 610 29.52 3.12 -4.03
C GLU A 610 29.71 4.62 -3.78
N GLN A 611 28.87 5.47 -4.37
CA GLN A 611 28.99 6.93 -4.22
C GLN A 611 28.58 7.40 -2.83
N SER A 612 27.51 6.86 -2.24
CA SER A 612 27.10 7.21 -0.87
C SER A 612 28.16 6.80 0.17
N ASN A 613 28.82 5.65 -0.02
CA ASN A 613 29.97 5.25 0.81
C ASN A 613 31.19 6.16 0.60
N ALA A 614 31.46 6.62 -0.62
CA ALA A 614 32.55 7.56 -0.89
C ALA A 614 32.31 8.92 -0.20
N LEU A 615 31.07 9.43 -0.27
CA LEU A 615 30.64 10.65 0.43
C LEU A 615 30.77 10.52 1.95
N ALA A 616 30.28 9.43 2.54
CA ALA A 616 30.39 9.19 3.98
C ALA A 616 31.85 9.09 4.45
N LYS A 617 32.72 8.42 3.68
CA LYS A 617 34.17 8.37 3.97
C LYS A 617 34.82 9.75 3.95
N GLY A 618 34.31 10.68 3.14
CA GLY A 618 34.74 12.09 3.13
C GLY A 618 34.53 12.84 4.46
N VAL A 619 33.67 12.33 5.35
CA VAL A 619 33.45 12.82 6.73
C VAL A 619 33.87 11.81 7.79
N ASN A 620 34.77 10.86 7.45
CA ASN A 620 35.22 9.75 8.30
C ASN A 620 34.12 8.80 8.79
N GLY A 621 32.99 8.74 8.08
CA GLY A 621 31.85 7.90 8.41
C GLY A 621 31.58 6.78 7.40
N GLN A 622 30.54 6.01 7.70
CA GLN A 622 29.96 4.94 6.89
C GLN A 622 28.44 5.08 6.87
N ILE A 623 27.80 4.72 5.76
CA ILE A 623 26.33 4.77 5.65
C ILE A 623 25.68 3.59 6.38
N LEU A 624 24.68 3.88 7.22
CA LEU A 624 23.79 2.89 7.79
C LEU A 624 22.68 2.59 6.77
N ILE A 625 22.65 1.36 6.25
CA ILE A 625 21.65 0.88 5.30
C ILE A 625 20.74 -0.14 6.01
N PRO A 626 19.49 0.23 6.38
CA PRO A 626 18.48 -0.72 6.80
C PRO A 626 18.11 -1.69 5.67
N LYS A 627 17.71 -2.90 6.05
CA LYS A 627 17.13 -3.90 5.14
C LYS A 627 15.96 -3.27 4.35
N GLY A 628 16.04 -3.30 3.02
CA GLY A 628 15.01 -2.78 2.11
C GLY A 628 15.07 -1.29 1.80
N LEU A 629 15.78 -0.44 2.55
CA LEU A 629 15.81 1.01 2.25
C LEU A 629 16.54 1.29 0.92
N LEU A 630 17.60 0.54 0.60
CA LEU A 630 18.29 0.67 -0.69
C LEU A 630 17.41 0.21 -1.86
N ASP A 631 16.59 -0.84 -1.66
CA ASP A 631 15.65 -1.35 -2.65
C ASP A 631 14.42 -0.42 -2.85
N GLU A 632 14.04 0.34 -1.83
CA GLU A 632 13.07 1.43 -1.94
C GLU A 632 13.66 2.63 -2.68
N VAL A 633 14.81 3.15 -2.23
CA VAL A 633 15.47 4.34 -2.80
C VAL A 633 15.86 4.13 -4.26
N VAL A 634 16.36 2.95 -4.64
CA VAL A 634 16.73 2.68 -6.04
C VAL A 634 15.53 2.76 -6.98
N ASN A 635 14.34 2.38 -6.51
CA ASN A 635 13.10 2.40 -7.28
C ASN A 635 12.31 3.72 -7.13
N LEU A 636 12.87 4.72 -6.43
CA LEU A 636 12.40 6.11 -6.47
C LEU A 636 13.14 6.98 -7.50
N VAL A 637 14.20 6.47 -8.15
CA VAL A 637 15.05 7.25 -9.07
C VAL A 637 15.38 6.49 -10.37
N GLU A 638 15.46 7.25 -11.47
CA GLU A 638 15.91 6.75 -12.78
C GLU A 638 17.40 7.04 -13.03
N ALA A 639 17.91 8.12 -12.45
CA ALA A 639 19.26 8.63 -12.61
C ALA A 639 19.82 9.05 -11.22
N PRO A 640 20.28 8.10 -10.39
CA PRO A 640 20.67 8.38 -9.00
C PRO A 640 21.86 9.33 -8.91
N PHE A 641 21.69 10.40 -8.13
CA PHE A 641 22.75 11.33 -7.76
C PHE A 641 22.78 11.51 -6.22
N PRO A 642 23.65 10.78 -5.49
CA PRO A 642 23.77 10.93 -4.05
C PRO A 642 24.38 12.28 -3.63
N VAL A 643 23.81 12.90 -2.60
CA VAL A 643 24.20 14.22 -2.07
C VAL A 643 24.43 14.14 -0.57
N LEU A 644 25.60 14.58 -0.11
CA LEU A 644 25.94 14.63 1.32
C LEU A 644 25.41 15.92 1.95
N GLY A 645 24.45 15.80 2.87
CA GLY A 645 23.94 16.89 3.70
C GLY A 645 24.43 16.80 5.15
N LYS A 646 24.30 17.91 5.88
CA LYS A 646 24.61 18.01 7.33
C LYS A 646 23.47 18.62 8.14
N PHE A 647 23.44 18.36 9.43
CA PHE A 647 22.53 19.01 10.38
C PHE A 647 23.29 19.63 11.57
N LYS A 648 22.59 20.33 12.47
CA LYS A 648 23.21 20.89 13.69
C LYS A 648 23.62 19.76 14.62
N GLU A 649 24.85 19.78 15.11
CA GLU A 649 25.38 18.79 16.07
C GLU A 649 24.52 18.66 17.35
N THR A 650 23.88 19.76 17.78
CA THR A 650 22.91 19.83 18.90
C THR A 650 21.61 19.02 18.69
N PHE A 651 21.42 18.35 17.55
CA PHE A 651 20.35 17.35 17.41
C PHE A 651 20.79 15.96 17.85
N LEU A 652 22.10 15.69 18.00
CA LEU A 652 22.62 14.42 18.53
C LEU A 652 22.33 14.23 20.03
N ASP A 653 21.84 15.28 20.71
CA ASP A 653 21.26 15.21 22.06
C ASP A 653 19.91 14.44 22.09
N LEU A 654 19.29 14.23 20.92
CA LEU A 654 18.06 13.43 20.77
C LEU A 654 18.37 11.93 20.63
N PRO A 655 17.41 11.03 20.95
CA PRO A 655 17.60 9.59 20.80
C PRO A 655 17.99 9.20 19.37
N LYS A 656 19.04 8.37 19.24
CA LYS A 656 19.55 7.90 17.94
C LYS A 656 18.45 7.29 17.07
N ASP A 657 17.56 6.48 17.65
CA ASP A 657 16.48 5.82 16.92
C ASP A 657 15.43 6.81 16.41
N LEU A 658 15.15 7.89 17.14
CA LEU A 658 14.26 8.98 16.71
C LEU A 658 14.85 9.71 15.50
N LEU A 659 16.12 10.14 15.58
CA LEU A 659 16.84 10.78 14.48
C LEU A 659 16.90 9.87 13.23
N THR A 660 17.21 8.59 13.46
CA THR A 660 17.38 7.59 12.40
C THR A 660 16.06 7.26 11.71
N MET A 661 14.97 7.09 12.47
CA MET A 661 13.63 6.88 11.95
C MET A 661 13.17 8.09 11.12
N VAL A 662 13.38 9.33 11.60
CA VAL A 662 13.01 10.55 10.85
C VAL A 662 13.72 10.61 9.49
N MET A 663 15.03 10.34 9.44
CA MET A 663 15.78 10.27 8.18
C MET A 663 15.26 9.17 7.23
N GLN A 664 15.05 7.95 7.75
CA GLN A 664 14.83 6.78 6.91
C GLN A 664 13.37 6.61 6.49
N LYS A 665 12.40 6.85 7.38
CA LYS A 665 10.96 6.67 7.07
C LYS A 665 10.39 7.85 6.30
N HIS A 666 10.57 9.07 6.79
CA HIS A 666 9.92 10.27 6.25
C HIS A 666 10.70 10.97 5.13
N GLN A 667 11.96 10.60 4.89
CA GLN A 667 12.83 11.31 3.94
C GLN A 667 13.69 10.40 3.05
N LYS A 668 13.75 9.10 3.35
CA LYS A 668 14.52 8.08 2.61
C LYS A 668 16.04 8.35 2.57
N TYR A 669 16.57 9.06 3.57
CA TYR A 669 18.00 9.37 3.68
C TYR A 669 18.77 8.22 4.35
N PHE A 670 20.03 8.01 3.92
CA PHE A 670 20.97 7.15 4.62
C PHE A 670 21.65 7.95 5.75
N ALA A 671 21.51 7.45 6.98
CA ALA A 671 22.20 8.01 8.15
C ALA A 671 23.71 7.72 8.05
N VAL A 672 24.57 8.65 8.47
CA VAL A 672 26.03 8.43 8.51
C VAL A 672 26.47 8.17 9.96
N CYS A 673 27.14 7.04 10.19
CA CYS A 673 27.71 6.67 11.48
C CYS A 673 29.24 6.67 11.44
N ASP A 674 29.88 6.73 12.60
CA ASP A 674 31.32 6.54 12.76
C ASP A 674 31.70 5.03 12.76
N ALA A 675 32.98 4.72 13.03
CA ALA A 675 33.48 3.35 13.14
C ALA A 675 32.92 2.59 14.37
N ASN A 676 32.49 3.28 15.42
CA ASN A 676 31.90 2.70 16.63
C ASN A 676 30.37 2.53 16.51
N GLY A 677 29.75 3.00 15.42
CA GLY A 677 28.30 2.98 15.23
C GLY A 677 27.55 4.14 15.91
N GLN A 678 28.25 5.16 16.40
CA GLN A 678 27.65 6.43 16.85
C GLN A 678 27.21 7.25 15.64
N LEU A 679 26.12 8.02 15.79
CA LEU A 679 25.57 8.83 14.71
C LEU A 679 26.38 10.13 14.53
N LEU A 680 26.77 10.44 13.31
CA LEU A 680 27.45 11.69 12.95
C LEU A 680 26.43 12.73 12.46
N PRO A 681 26.74 14.04 12.46
CA PRO A 681 25.80 15.10 12.05
C PRO A 681 25.61 15.21 10.52
N TYR A 682 25.61 14.08 9.82
CA TYR A 682 25.58 13.96 8.36
C TYR A 682 24.60 12.89 7.88
N PHE A 683 24.10 13.08 6.67
CA PHE A 683 23.21 12.14 5.98
C PHE A 683 23.48 12.17 4.48
N VAL A 684 23.11 11.11 3.77
CA VAL A 684 23.14 11.07 2.30
C VAL A 684 21.72 10.97 1.76
N ALA A 685 21.31 11.98 1.01
CA ALA A 685 20.10 11.96 0.17
C ALA A 685 20.44 11.40 -1.22
N VAL A 686 19.44 10.92 -1.97
CA VAL A 686 19.61 10.54 -3.38
C VAL A 686 18.61 11.32 -4.23
N ALA A 687 19.14 12.19 -5.08
CA ALA A 687 18.37 12.96 -6.05
C ALA A 687 18.22 12.21 -7.37
N ASN A 688 17.30 12.68 -8.23
CA ASN A 688 17.02 12.09 -9.53
C ASN A 688 17.41 13.04 -10.70
N GLY A 689 18.57 12.78 -11.33
CA GLY A 689 18.99 13.44 -12.56
C GLY A 689 20.13 14.45 -12.41
N ALA A 690 20.27 15.31 -13.42
CA ALA A 690 21.14 16.47 -13.35
C ALA A 690 20.45 17.56 -12.53
N ILE A 691 21.13 18.05 -11.50
CA ILE A 691 20.64 19.04 -10.51
C ILE A 691 21.79 19.96 -10.08
N ASP A 692 21.50 21.09 -9.42
CA ASP A 692 22.54 21.82 -8.66
C ASP A 692 22.67 21.20 -7.28
N GLU A 693 23.79 20.51 -7.05
CA GLU A 693 24.11 19.90 -5.75
C GLU A 693 24.04 20.92 -4.61
N THR A 694 24.40 22.18 -4.84
CA THR A 694 24.40 23.22 -3.80
C THR A 694 22.99 23.58 -3.35
N THR A 695 22.03 23.62 -4.27
CA THR A 695 20.63 23.94 -4.01
C THR A 695 19.91 22.73 -3.41
N VAL A 696 20.03 21.56 -4.05
CA VAL A 696 19.46 20.29 -3.56
C VAL A 696 19.92 20.00 -2.13
N ARG A 697 21.23 20.13 -1.84
CA ARG A 697 21.76 19.91 -0.49
C ARG A 697 21.08 20.83 0.53
N LYS A 698 21.00 22.14 0.25
CA LYS A 698 20.37 23.11 1.17
C LYS A 698 18.90 22.83 1.43
N GLY A 699 18.14 22.40 0.41
CA GLY A 699 16.75 22.00 0.58
C GLY A 699 16.61 20.81 1.52
N ASN A 700 17.33 19.72 1.25
CA ASN A 700 17.29 18.50 2.06
C ASN A 700 17.77 18.78 3.51
N GLU A 701 18.81 19.61 3.70
CA GLU A 701 19.27 20.08 5.02
C GLU A 701 18.20 20.90 5.75
N ALA A 702 17.49 21.79 5.05
CA ALA A 702 16.44 22.63 5.63
C ALA A 702 15.21 21.82 6.06
N VAL A 703 14.85 20.76 5.33
CA VAL A 703 13.75 19.85 5.67
C VAL A 703 14.12 18.96 6.83
N LEU A 704 15.31 18.34 6.83
CA LEU A 704 15.74 17.49 7.95
C LEU A 704 15.81 18.29 9.25
N ARG A 705 16.35 19.52 9.20
CA ARG A 705 16.30 20.47 10.31
C ARG A 705 14.85 20.66 10.80
N ALA A 706 13.90 20.99 9.91
CA ALA A 706 12.52 21.25 10.33
C ALA A 706 11.85 20.02 10.99
N ARG A 707 12.10 18.80 10.46
CA ARG A 707 11.63 17.55 11.09
C ARG A 707 12.31 17.28 12.44
N TYR A 708 13.59 17.65 12.59
CA TYR A 708 14.30 17.53 13.88
C TYR A 708 13.90 18.59 14.91
N GLU A 709 13.52 19.82 14.53
CA GLU A 709 12.95 20.79 15.48
C GLU A 709 11.56 20.30 15.97
N ASP A 710 10.73 19.65 15.13
CA ASP A 710 9.44 19.04 15.53
C ASP A 710 9.66 17.81 16.45
N ALA A 711 10.59 16.92 16.10
CA ALA A 711 10.99 15.79 16.94
C ALA A 711 11.59 16.23 18.29
N LYS A 712 12.36 17.32 18.29
CA LYS A 712 12.89 17.96 19.50
C LYS A 712 11.77 18.52 20.38
N PHE A 713 10.81 19.24 19.79
CA PHE A 713 9.67 19.82 20.52
C PHE A 713 8.91 18.74 21.30
N PHE A 714 8.58 17.62 20.66
CA PHE A 714 7.91 16.50 21.33
C PHE A 714 8.77 15.86 22.43
N TYR A 715 10.06 15.63 22.17
CA TYR A 715 10.98 15.06 23.16
C TYR A 715 11.14 16.01 24.37
N GLU A 716 11.21 17.33 24.15
CA GLU A 716 11.26 18.34 25.22
C GLU A 716 9.95 18.45 26.00
N MET A 717 8.79 18.12 25.42
CA MET A 717 7.53 17.96 26.17
C MET A 717 7.58 16.72 27.06
N ASP A 718 8.10 15.61 26.54
CA ASP A 718 8.16 14.34 27.26
C ASP A 718 9.22 14.32 28.38
N THR A 719 10.34 15.02 28.23
CA THR A 719 11.37 15.14 29.28
C THR A 719 10.97 16.03 30.46
N ARG A 720 9.80 16.68 30.41
CA ARG A 720 9.25 17.45 31.56
C ARG A 720 8.51 16.57 32.58
N LYS A 721 8.29 15.28 32.27
CA LYS A 721 7.58 14.30 33.11
C LYS A 721 8.44 13.04 33.32
N ARG A 722 8.24 12.34 34.44
CA ARG A 722 8.77 10.98 34.63
C ARG A 722 7.98 9.97 33.81
N PHE A 723 8.62 8.88 33.41
CA PHE A 723 8.01 7.82 32.59
C PHE A 723 6.76 7.20 33.26
N THR A 724 6.81 7.03 34.59
CA THR A 724 5.67 6.57 35.42
C THR A 724 4.43 7.46 35.35
N GLU A 725 4.56 8.74 34.99
CA GLU A 725 3.42 9.66 34.87
C GLU A 725 2.59 9.40 33.60
N PHE A 726 3.18 8.76 32.58
CA PHE A 726 2.49 8.41 31.35
C PHE A 726 1.58 7.18 31.49
N ARG A 727 1.86 6.26 32.42
CA ARG A 727 0.95 5.15 32.79
C ARG A 727 -0.46 5.68 33.10
N LYS A 728 -0.56 6.78 33.85
CA LYS A 728 -1.82 7.44 34.22
C LYS A 728 -2.52 8.17 33.08
N GLN A 729 -1.81 8.44 31.98
CA GLN A 729 -2.34 9.10 30.78
C GLN A 729 -2.94 8.08 29.79
N LEU A 730 -2.58 6.79 29.87
CA LEU A 730 -3.19 5.70 29.07
C LEU A 730 -4.71 5.57 29.26
N LYS A 731 -5.28 6.12 30.35
CA LYS A 731 -6.73 6.22 30.56
C LYS A 731 -7.44 7.11 29.52
N ASN A 732 -6.70 7.98 28.84
CA ASN A 732 -7.23 8.84 27.78
C ASN A 732 -7.24 8.12 26.42
N ILE A 733 -6.56 6.97 26.30
CA ILE A 733 -6.48 6.18 25.08
C ILE A 733 -7.50 5.03 25.18
N LEU A 734 -8.63 5.15 24.48
CA LEU A 734 -9.65 4.10 24.45
C LEU A 734 -9.14 2.86 23.71
N PHE A 735 -9.13 1.70 24.37
CA PHE A 735 -8.77 0.41 23.75
C PHE A 735 -9.99 -0.18 23.03
N HIS A 736 -11.11 -0.32 23.74
CA HIS A 736 -12.40 -0.71 23.17
C HIS A 736 -13.55 -0.37 24.14
N GLU A 737 -14.71 0.05 23.63
CA GLU A 737 -15.87 0.53 24.42
C GLU A 737 -16.33 -0.43 25.53
N LYS A 738 -16.23 -1.75 25.31
CA LYS A 738 -16.55 -2.78 26.31
C LYS A 738 -15.38 -3.21 27.20
N LEU A 739 -14.14 -2.88 26.83
CA LEU A 739 -12.91 -3.37 27.48
C LEU A 739 -12.11 -2.26 28.19
N GLY A 740 -12.61 -1.02 28.14
CA GLY A 740 -12.00 0.16 28.72
C GLY A 740 -10.85 0.73 27.89
N THR A 741 -9.93 1.35 28.61
CA THR A 741 -8.80 2.13 28.12
C THR A 741 -7.54 1.28 27.98
N MET A 742 -6.47 1.85 27.44
CA MET A 742 -5.14 1.22 27.45
C MET A 742 -4.58 1.08 28.88
N LEU A 743 -5.01 1.92 29.84
CA LEU A 743 -4.67 1.71 31.24
C LEU A 743 -5.37 0.45 31.79
N ASP A 744 -6.66 0.28 31.51
CA ASP A 744 -7.41 -0.91 31.94
C ASP A 744 -6.82 -2.18 31.29
N LYS A 745 -6.46 -2.11 30.00
CA LYS A 745 -5.76 -3.19 29.28
C LYS A 745 -4.45 -3.57 29.97
N MET A 746 -3.59 -2.60 30.23
CA MET A 746 -2.28 -2.85 30.84
C MET A 746 -2.38 -3.27 32.31
N THR A 747 -3.44 -2.87 33.02
CA THR A 747 -3.73 -3.35 34.39
C THR A 747 -4.12 -4.83 34.37
N ARG A 748 -4.85 -5.31 33.36
CA ARG A 748 -5.13 -6.76 33.21
C ARG A 748 -3.88 -7.56 32.91
N VAL A 749 -3.01 -7.06 32.02
CA VAL A 749 -1.70 -7.65 31.75
C VAL A 749 -0.85 -7.71 33.03
N GLU A 750 -0.80 -6.63 33.82
CA GLU A 750 -0.11 -6.56 35.11
C GLU A 750 -0.65 -7.56 36.15
N ASN A 751 -1.96 -7.85 36.14
CA ASN A 751 -2.54 -8.89 36.99
C ASN A 751 -2.23 -10.32 36.51
N MET A 752 -2.05 -10.55 35.20
CA MET A 752 -1.80 -11.89 34.64
C MET A 752 -0.35 -12.38 34.79
N VAL A 753 0.64 -11.48 34.78
CA VAL A 753 2.04 -11.86 34.53
C VAL A 753 2.63 -12.83 35.56
N ALA A 754 2.21 -12.76 36.83
CA ALA A 754 2.73 -13.63 37.88
C ALA A 754 2.35 -15.10 37.65
N GLU A 755 1.06 -15.38 37.45
CA GLU A 755 0.59 -16.75 37.21
C GLU A 755 1.01 -17.25 35.81
N LEU A 756 0.99 -16.39 34.80
CA LEU A 756 1.47 -16.73 33.46
C LEU A 756 2.96 -17.13 33.48
N SER A 757 3.78 -16.50 34.32
CA SER A 757 5.19 -16.86 34.51
C SER A 757 5.35 -18.26 35.12
N CYS A 758 4.48 -18.64 36.06
CA CYS A 758 4.44 -20.01 36.59
C CYS A 758 4.02 -21.04 35.53
N ILE A 759 3.05 -20.71 34.66
CA ILE A 759 2.62 -21.59 33.56
C ILE A 759 3.72 -21.72 32.48
N LEU A 760 4.57 -20.70 32.32
CA LEU A 760 5.67 -20.66 31.33
C LEU A 760 7.02 -21.20 31.86
N ASP A 761 7.07 -21.73 33.09
CA ASP A 761 8.28 -22.24 33.75
C ASP A 761 9.41 -21.20 33.82
N ILE A 762 9.07 -19.98 34.26
CA ILE A 762 9.99 -18.84 34.40
C ILE A 762 10.54 -18.76 35.83
N SER A 763 11.86 -18.58 35.94
CA SER A 763 12.59 -18.55 37.22
C SER A 763 12.17 -17.39 38.14
N GLU A 764 12.20 -17.64 39.46
CA GLU A 764 11.73 -16.72 40.49
C GLU A 764 12.52 -15.40 40.54
N ASP A 765 13.79 -15.40 40.15
CA ASP A 765 14.66 -14.21 40.17
C ASP A 765 14.29 -13.14 39.13
N VAL A 766 13.48 -13.48 38.13
CA VAL A 766 12.99 -12.56 37.08
C VAL A 766 11.60 -12.00 37.42
N GLN A 767 10.90 -12.54 38.43
CA GLN A 767 9.51 -12.18 38.74
C GLN A 767 9.33 -10.70 39.14
N ASP A 768 10.28 -10.14 39.88
CA ASP A 768 10.27 -8.71 40.24
C ASP A 768 10.45 -7.82 39.00
N ILE A 769 11.35 -8.19 38.09
CA ILE A 769 11.58 -7.49 36.81
C ILE A 769 10.33 -7.54 35.94
N ILE A 770 9.67 -8.69 35.85
CA ILE A 770 8.42 -8.92 35.11
C ILE A 770 7.30 -8.00 35.63
N ARG A 771 7.08 -7.96 36.94
CA ARG A 771 6.03 -7.14 37.56
C ARG A 771 6.32 -5.64 37.41
N ASP A 772 7.55 -5.21 37.67
CA ASP A 772 7.92 -3.80 37.57
C ASP A 772 7.83 -3.31 36.11
N ALA A 773 8.24 -4.13 35.13
CA ALA A 773 8.04 -3.85 33.71
C ALA A 773 6.54 -3.86 33.32
N ALA A 774 5.72 -4.75 33.86
CA ALA A 774 4.27 -4.77 33.60
C ALA A 774 3.56 -3.48 34.08
N SER A 775 3.98 -2.94 35.23
CA SER A 775 3.48 -1.66 35.77
C SER A 775 3.80 -0.44 34.89
N LEU A 776 4.82 -0.57 34.05
CA LEU A 776 5.28 0.45 33.11
C LEU A 776 4.85 0.18 31.65
N ALA A 777 4.42 -1.04 31.34
CA ALA A 777 4.10 -1.50 29.98
C ALA A 777 3.24 -0.52 29.17
N MET A 778 3.63 -0.32 27.91
CA MET A 778 3.00 0.55 26.91
C MET A 778 2.76 2.02 27.34
N SER A 779 3.35 2.49 28.45
CA SER A 779 3.17 3.89 28.93
C SER A 779 3.70 4.92 27.92
N ASP A 780 4.64 4.51 27.07
CA ASP A 780 5.16 5.31 25.97
C ASP A 780 4.07 5.71 24.95
N LEU A 781 2.97 4.96 24.81
CA LEU A 781 1.85 5.34 23.94
C LEU A 781 1.20 6.69 24.30
N SER A 782 1.37 7.18 25.53
CA SER A 782 0.91 8.52 25.95
C SER A 782 1.98 9.62 25.83
N THR A 783 3.16 9.30 25.30
CA THR A 783 4.24 10.27 25.06
C THR A 783 4.04 10.98 23.74
N ALA A 784 4.41 12.26 23.68
CA ALA A 784 4.23 13.10 22.51
C ALA A 784 5.06 12.58 21.32
N VAL A 785 6.27 12.06 21.58
CA VAL A 785 7.12 11.45 20.55
C VAL A 785 6.45 10.23 19.92
N VAL A 786 5.86 9.31 20.70
CA VAL A 786 5.17 8.13 20.14
C VAL A 786 3.80 8.49 19.53
N THR A 787 3.18 9.59 19.97
CA THR A 787 1.93 10.07 19.37
C THR A 787 2.13 10.52 17.91
N GLU A 788 3.17 11.30 17.62
CA GLU A 788 3.54 11.64 16.23
C GLU A 788 4.22 10.45 15.52
N PHE A 789 5.14 9.75 16.20
CA PHE A 789 5.99 8.72 15.61
C PHE A 789 5.69 7.32 16.15
N THR A 790 4.46 6.85 15.96
CA THR A 790 3.94 5.56 16.46
C THR A 790 4.84 4.34 16.21
N SER A 791 5.64 4.35 15.14
CA SER A 791 6.62 3.30 14.83
C SER A 791 7.78 3.15 15.84
N LEU A 792 7.95 4.13 16.74
CA LEU A 792 8.93 4.12 17.83
C LEU A 792 8.37 3.58 19.16
N SER A 793 7.13 3.07 19.19
CA SER A 793 6.61 2.44 20.40
C SER A 793 7.46 1.23 20.82
N GLY A 794 7.58 1.01 22.13
CA GLY A 794 8.52 0.10 22.76
C GLY A 794 9.95 0.67 22.81
N ILE A 795 10.47 1.19 21.69
CA ILE A 795 11.81 1.80 21.61
C ILE A 795 11.90 3.03 22.51
N MET A 796 10.90 3.92 22.48
CA MET A 796 10.83 5.07 23.39
C MET A 796 10.51 4.66 24.82
N GLY A 797 9.78 3.56 25.03
CA GLY A 797 9.56 2.97 26.35
C GLY A 797 10.89 2.58 27.01
N ARG A 798 11.74 1.84 26.30
CA ARG A 798 13.11 1.51 26.72
C ARG A 798 13.93 2.78 27.01
N HIS A 799 13.94 3.73 26.07
CA HIS A 799 14.71 4.97 26.22
C HIS A 799 14.29 5.78 27.46
N TYR A 800 12.99 6.00 27.66
CA TYR A 800 12.49 6.76 28.81
C TYR A 800 12.65 6.01 30.14
N ALA A 801 12.59 4.67 30.15
CA ALA A 801 12.91 3.86 31.32
C ALA A 801 14.39 3.99 31.74
N LEU A 802 15.32 3.85 30.79
CA LEU A 802 16.77 4.04 31.05
C LEU A 802 17.07 5.46 31.53
N ARG A 803 16.47 6.47 30.90
CA ARG A 803 16.59 7.90 31.27
C ARG A 803 16.18 8.17 32.73
N ASP A 804 15.14 7.50 33.20
CA ASP A 804 14.60 7.66 34.55
C ASP A 804 15.27 6.75 35.60
N GLY A 805 16.25 5.94 35.20
CA GLY A 805 17.09 5.12 36.09
C GLY A 805 16.57 3.69 36.35
N TYR A 806 15.68 3.17 35.51
CA TYR A 806 15.30 1.75 35.54
C TYR A 806 16.42 0.85 35.02
N SER A 807 16.41 -0.43 35.41
CA SER A 807 17.41 -1.39 34.94
C SER A 807 17.26 -1.70 33.45
N GLU A 808 18.36 -2.10 32.81
CA GLU A 808 18.39 -2.51 31.41
C GLU A 808 17.44 -3.67 31.12
N GLN A 809 17.25 -4.60 32.07
CA GLN A 809 16.31 -5.71 31.97
C GLN A 809 14.84 -5.25 31.94
N ILE A 810 14.46 -4.28 32.79
CA ILE A 810 13.11 -3.68 32.75
C ILE A 810 12.92 -2.91 31.44
N ALA A 811 13.94 -2.14 31.04
CA ALA A 811 13.87 -1.31 29.85
C ALA A 811 13.79 -2.13 28.54
N GLU A 812 14.51 -3.26 28.44
CA GLU A 812 14.42 -4.15 27.28
C GLU A 812 13.07 -4.86 27.22
N ALA A 813 12.54 -5.35 28.35
CA ALA A 813 11.20 -5.94 28.42
C ALA A 813 10.09 -4.99 27.93
N LEU A 814 10.24 -3.67 28.16
CA LEU A 814 9.35 -2.62 27.67
C LEU A 814 9.45 -2.36 26.16
N PHE A 815 10.56 -2.72 25.52
CA PHE A 815 10.67 -2.77 24.06
C PHE A 815 10.09 -4.10 23.52
N GLU A 816 10.47 -5.21 24.14
CA GLU A 816 10.16 -6.57 23.71
C GLU A 816 8.67 -6.93 23.77
N ILE A 817 7.87 -6.36 24.67
CA ILE A 817 6.40 -6.56 24.69
C ILE A 817 5.76 -6.34 23.29
N THR A 818 6.28 -5.39 22.52
CA THR A 818 5.80 -5.07 21.17
C THR A 818 6.16 -6.13 20.12
N LEU A 819 7.18 -6.95 20.38
CA LEU A 819 7.73 -7.94 19.44
C LEU A 819 6.98 -9.29 19.49
N PRO A 820 6.84 -10.01 18.35
CA PRO A 820 7.06 -9.52 16.98
C PRO A 820 5.92 -8.57 16.56
N ARG A 821 6.26 -7.50 15.84
CA ARG A 821 5.31 -6.48 15.34
C ARG A 821 4.66 -6.88 14.01
N PHE A 822 5.30 -7.79 13.26
CA PHE A 822 4.85 -8.40 12.01
C PHE A 822 5.51 -9.79 11.83
N SER A 823 5.06 -10.58 10.86
CA SER A 823 5.61 -11.93 10.61
C SER A 823 7.07 -11.86 10.18
N GLY A 824 7.96 -12.59 10.88
CA GLY A 824 9.41 -12.55 10.60
C GLY A 824 10.15 -11.30 11.09
N ASP A 825 9.53 -10.52 11.98
CA ASP A 825 10.21 -9.52 12.81
C ASP A 825 11.10 -10.20 13.88
N THR A 826 11.92 -9.41 14.58
CA THR A 826 12.64 -9.90 15.77
C THR A 826 11.68 -10.35 16.87
N LEU A 827 12.09 -11.33 17.67
CA LEU A 827 11.35 -11.83 18.83
C LEU A 827 11.98 -11.33 20.14
N PRO A 828 11.23 -11.29 21.26
CA PRO A 828 11.78 -11.15 22.60
C PRO A 828 12.87 -12.19 22.90
N GLU A 829 14.01 -11.76 23.41
CA GLU A 829 15.09 -12.59 23.95
C GLU A 829 15.00 -12.73 25.48
N SER A 830 14.55 -11.71 26.22
CA SER A 830 14.42 -11.82 27.68
C SER A 830 13.14 -12.54 28.10
N ASP A 831 13.20 -13.33 29.18
CA ASP A 831 12.00 -13.98 29.73
C ASP A 831 10.92 -12.97 30.16
N ALA A 832 11.32 -11.79 30.63
CA ALA A 832 10.39 -10.72 30.98
C ALA A 832 9.64 -10.18 29.75
N GLY A 833 10.34 -9.94 28.64
CA GLY A 833 9.73 -9.56 27.37
C GLY A 833 8.85 -10.67 26.79
N ILE A 834 9.26 -11.94 26.90
CA ILE A 834 8.45 -13.10 26.47
C ILE A 834 7.12 -13.15 27.24
N VAL A 835 7.15 -13.06 28.58
CA VAL A 835 5.94 -13.09 29.43
C VAL A 835 4.99 -11.94 29.06
N LEU A 836 5.51 -10.70 28.97
CA LEU A 836 4.71 -9.53 28.60
C LEU A 836 4.13 -9.64 27.18
N ALA A 837 4.93 -10.08 26.21
CA ALA A 837 4.52 -10.25 24.83
C ALA A 837 3.44 -11.33 24.67
N ILE A 838 3.45 -12.38 25.50
CA ILE A 838 2.37 -13.38 25.56
C ILE A 838 1.13 -12.79 26.24
N ALA A 839 1.27 -12.15 27.41
CA ALA A 839 0.15 -11.60 28.18
C ALA A 839 -0.67 -10.55 27.40
N ASP A 840 -0.02 -9.59 26.73
CA ASP A 840 -0.72 -8.59 25.91
C ASP A 840 -1.53 -9.23 24.77
N ARG A 841 -0.98 -10.27 24.13
CA ARG A 841 -1.61 -10.97 23.02
C ARG A 841 -2.76 -11.86 23.49
N LEU A 842 -2.65 -12.50 24.65
CA LEU A 842 -3.72 -13.25 25.29
C LEU A 842 -4.90 -12.36 25.67
N ASP A 843 -4.65 -11.23 26.37
CA ASP A 843 -5.69 -10.25 26.71
C ASP A 843 -6.40 -9.73 25.46
N SER A 844 -5.63 -9.36 24.44
CA SER A 844 -6.17 -8.87 23.17
C SER A 844 -7.05 -9.89 22.48
N LEU A 845 -6.66 -11.17 22.46
CA LEU A 845 -7.44 -12.24 21.81
C LEU A 845 -8.74 -12.51 22.58
N VAL A 846 -8.67 -12.78 23.88
CA VAL A 846 -9.83 -13.15 24.70
C VAL A 846 -10.80 -11.98 24.87
N GLY A 847 -10.30 -10.79 25.18
CA GLY A 847 -11.10 -9.59 25.36
C GLY A 847 -11.83 -9.18 24.07
N LEU A 848 -11.14 -9.12 22.93
CA LEU A 848 -11.77 -8.70 21.67
C LEU A 848 -12.73 -9.75 21.09
N PHE A 849 -12.46 -11.05 21.26
CA PHE A 849 -13.47 -12.07 20.92
C PHE A 849 -14.72 -11.94 21.80
N SER A 850 -14.56 -11.79 23.13
CA SER A 850 -15.67 -11.59 24.08
C SER A 850 -16.45 -10.29 23.82
N ALA A 851 -15.77 -9.26 23.30
CA ALA A 851 -16.41 -8.04 22.87
C ALA A 851 -17.27 -8.18 21.59
N GLY A 852 -17.08 -9.27 20.82
CA GLY A 852 -17.73 -9.51 19.52
C GLY A 852 -16.94 -8.99 18.32
N CYS A 853 -15.64 -8.69 18.48
CA CYS A 853 -14.77 -8.10 17.46
C CYS A 853 -14.03 -9.15 16.60
N GLN A 854 -14.64 -10.33 16.43
CA GLN A 854 -14.07 -11.46 15.69
C GLN A 854 -13.81 -11.08 14.21
N PRO A 855 -12.64 -11.43 13.62
CA PRO A 855 -12.26 -10.97 12.28
C PRO A 855 -13.00 -11.74 11.17
N SER A 856 -13.65 -11.01 10.26
CA SER A 856 -14.33 -11.58 9.09
C SER A 856 -13.36 -11.88 7.95
N SER A 857 -13.80 -12.61 6.92
CA SER A 857 -12.96 -12.96 5.76
C SER A 857 -12.28 -11.75 5.09
N THR A 858 -12.93 -10.59 5.07
CA THR A 858 -12.44 -9.36 4.42
C THR A 858 -12.00 -8.25 5.39
N ASN A 859 -12.24 -8.38 6.71
CA ASN A 859 -11.93 -7.31 7.66
C ASN A 859 -11.36 -7.85 8.98
N ASP A 860 -10.30 -7.20 9.48
CA ASP A 860 -9.66 -7.47 10.78
C ASP A 860 -9.17 -6.15 11.39
N PRO A 861 -10.08 -5.32 11.92
CA PRO A 861 -9.77 -3.93 12.28
C PRO A 861 -8.85 -3.79 13.49
N PHE A 862 -8.68 -4.86 14.29
CA PHE A 862 -7.77 -4.92 15.43
C PHE A 862 -6.49 -5.73 15.13
N GLY A 863 -6.37 -6.32 13.94
CA GLY A 863 -5.20 -7.12 13.55
C GLY A 863 -5.06 -8.44 14.32
N LEU A 864 -6.16 -9.05 14.75
CA LEU A 864 -6.21 -10.29 15.52
C LEU A 864 -5.49 -11.45 14.82
N ARG A 865 -5.51 -11.51 13.48
CA ARG A 865 -4.70 -12.46 12.69
C ARG A 865 -3.21 -12.30 12.95
N ARG A 866 -2.71 -11.06 12.98
CA ARG A 866 -1.30 -10.71 13.21
C ARG A 866 -0.89 -10.97 14.66
N ILE A 867 -1.75 -10.60 15.61
CA ILE A 867 -1.59 -10.88 17.04
C ILE A 867 -1.44 -12.40 17.27
N SER A 868 -2.36 -13.19 16.71
CA SER A 868 -2.35 -14.64 16.84
C SER A 868 -1.15 -15.31 16.14
N TYR A 869 -0.78 -14.87 14.93
CA TYR A 869 0.40 -15.42 14.23
C TYR A 869 1.71 -15.06 14.97
N GLY A 870 1.82 -13.85 15.52
CA GLY A 870 2.96 -13.45 16.35
C GLY A 870 3.06 -14.25 17.65
N LEU A 871 1.93 -14.56 18.29
CA LEU A 871 1.86 -15.44 19.46
C LEU A 871 2.30 -16.88 19.13
N VAL A 872 1.85 -17.42 17.99
CA VAL A 872 2.29 -18.72 17.47
C VAL A 872 3.80 -18.74 17.23
N GLN A 873 4.33 -17.74 16.52
CA GLN A 873 5.77 -17.63 16.24
C GLN A 873 6.56 -17.58 17.56
N LEU A 874 6.11 -16.77 18.52
CA LEU A 874 6.75 -16.62 19.82
C LEU A 874 6.83 -17.94 20.60
N LEU A 875 5.69 -18.64 20.76
CA LEU A 875 5.64 -19.91 21.51
C LEU A 875 6.48 -21.02 20.86
N VAL A 876 6.48 -21.10 19.53
CA VAL A 876 7.21 -22.15 18.80
C VAL A 876 8.71 -21.84 18.75
N GLU A 877 9.11 -20.65 18.31
CA GLU A 877 10.53 -20.34 18.07
C GLU A 877 11.30 -20.09 19.38
N LYS A 878 10.64 -19.58 20.44
CA LYS A 878 11.22 -19.52 21.80
C LYS A 878 10.98 -20.77 22.64
N ASN A 879 10.49 -21.85 22.04
CA ASN A 879 10.35 -23.17 22.65
C ASN A 879 9.47 -23.25 23.92
N LYS A 880 8.68 -22.22 24.24
CA LYS A 880 7.88 -22.14 25.47
C LYS A 880 6.68 -23.09 25.41
N ASN A 881 6.66 -24.09 26.29
CA ASN A 881 5.65 -25.15 26.32
C ASN A 881 4.39 -24.76 27.12
N LEU A 882 3.64 -23.78 26.59
CA LEU A 882 2.44 -23.25 27.21
C LEU A 882 1.24 -24.21 27.10
N ASP A 883 0.58 -24.48 28.23
CA ASP A 883 -0.78 -25.06 28.26
C ASP A 883 -1.78 -23.97 27.83
N PHE A 884 -2.17 -23.99 26.56
CA PHE A 884 -2.78 -22.84 25.93
C PHE A 884 -4.20 -22.56 26.42
N LYS A 885 -5.00 -23.60 26.72
CA LYS A 885 -6.34 -23.41 27.29
C LYS A 885 -6.28 -22.78 28.68
N LYS A 886 -5.38 -23.20 29.57
CA LYS A 886 -5.18 -22.54 30.88
C LYS A 886 -4.75 -21.08 30.72
N ALA A 887 -3.90 -20.77 29.75
CA ALA A 887 -3.47 -19.41 29.48
C ALA A 887 -4.63 -18.50 28.97
N LEU A 888 -5.57 -19.07 28.22
CA LEU A 888 -6.81 -18.39 27.80
C LEU A 888 -7.81 -18.27 28.95
N GLU A 889 -7.88 -19.25 29.85
CA GLU A 889 -8.72 -19.22 31.07
C GLU A 889 -8.23 -18.11 32.02
N LEU A 890 -6.93 -18.05 32.33
CA LEU A 890 -6.31 -16.93 33.08
C LEU A 890 -6.57 -15.56 32.43
N ALA A 891 -6.45 -15.48 31.11
CA ALA A 891 -6.75 -14.26 30.36
C ALA A 891 -8.23 -13.88 30.33
N ALA A 892 -9.13 -14.83 30.61
CA ALA A 892 -10.57 -14.62 30.72
C ALA A 892 -10.98 -14.10 32.11
N GLU A 893 -10.35 -14.59 33.18
CA GLU A 893 -10.65 -14.18 34.56
C GLU A 893 -10.42 -12.69 34.82
N VAL A 894 -9.43 -12.09 34.17
CA VAL A 894 -9.13 -10.65 34.32
C VAL A 894 -10.02 -9.72 33.50
N GLN A 895 -10.87 -10.22 32.59
CA GLN A 895 -11.66 -9.38 31.69
C GLN A 895 -12.74 -8.54 32.42
N PRO A 896 -13.03 -7.31 31.96
CA PRO A 896 -14.06 -6.47 32.57
C PRO A 896 -15.49 -6.87 32.15
N ILE A 897 -15.61 -7.88 31.28
CA ILE A 897 -16.86 -8.45 30.78
C ILE A 897 -16.83 -9.96 30.98
N LYS A 898 -17.99 -10.56 31.22
CA LYS A 898 -18.12 -12.02 31.32
C LYS A 898 -17.67 -12.68 30.01
N VAL A 899 -16.65 -13.53 30.08
CA VAL A 899 -16.26 -14.44 29.00
C VAL A 899 -17.14 -15.70 29.10
N ASP A 900 -17.82 -16.07 28.01
CA ASP A 900 -18.52 -17.34 27.92
C ASP A 900 -17.55 -18.47 27.50
N PRO A 901 -17.63 -19.70 28.04
CA PRO A 901 -16.63 -20.74 27.79
C PRO A 901 -16.37 -21.07 26.31
N HIS A 902 -17.40 -20.97 25.46
CA HIS A 902 -17.27 -21.15 24.01
C HIS A 902 -16.26 -20.17 23.38
N VAL A 903 -16.10 -18.96 23.93
CA VAL A 903 -15.15 -17.96 23.44
C VAL A 903 -13.69 -18.44 23.60
N ILE A 904 -13.40 -19.20 24.65
CA ILE A 904 -12.07 -19.79 24.87
C ILE A 904 -11.79 -20.84 23.79
N ASP A 905 -12.78 -21.68 23.46
CA ASP A 905 -12.68 -22.68 22.40
C ASP A 905 -12.61 -22.05 20.99
N ASP A 906 -13.30 -20.93 20.75
CA ASP A 906 -13.20 -20.12 19.52
C ASP A 906 -11.79 -19.53 19.34
N VAL A 907 -11.21 -18.95 20.39
CA VAL A 907 -9.85 -18.39 20.36
C VAL A 907 -8.82 -19.51 20.18
N LEU A 908 -8.99 -20.64 20.88
CA LEU A 908 -8.16 -21.85 20.70
C LEU A 908 -8.21 -22.32 19.24
N GLN A 909 -9.39 -22.43 18.62
CA GLN A 909 -9.52 -22.81 17.21
C GLN A 909 -8.91 -21.75 16.27
N PHE A 910 -9.09 -20.46 16.54
CA PHE A 910 -8.54 -19.38 15.73
C PHE A 910 -7.00 -19.39 15.73
N VAL A 911 -6.38 -19.60 16.89
CA VAL A 911 -4.93 -19.70 17.05
C VAL A 911 -4.39 -21.01 16.45
N THR A 912 -5.12 -22.12 16.60
CA THR A 912 -4.79 -23.41 15.97
C THR A 912 -4.69 -23.28 14.44
N ARG A 913 -5.60 -22.55 13.80
CA ARG A 913 -5.54 -22.25 12.35
C ARG A 913 -4.38 -21.33 11.95
N ARG A 914 -3.74 -20.60 12.88
CA ARG A 914 -2.50 -19.85 12.61
C ARG A 914 -1.26 -20.71 12.84
N LEU A 915 -1.30 -21.65 13.77
CA LEU A 915 -0.28 -22.67 13.93
C LEU A 915 -0.23 -23.63 12.72
N GLU A 916 -1.39 -23.99 12.17
CA GLU A 916 -1.50 -24.74 10.91
C GLU A 916 -0.81 -23.99 9.77
N GLN A 917 -1.20 -22.73 9.54
CA GLN A 917 -0.60 -21.87 8.51
C GLN A 917 0.91 -21.73 8.69
N PHE A 918 1.37 -21.40 9.90
CA PHE A 918 2.80 -21.23 10.22
C PHE A 918 3.63 -22.48 9.90
N LEU A 919 3.12 -23.68 10.21
CA LEU A 919 3.84 -24.93 9.92
C LEU A 919 3.87 -25.27 8.42
N VAL A 920 2.78 -24.98 7.70
CA VAL A 920 2.73 -25.12 6.23
C VAL A 920 3.64 -24.10 5.54
N ASP A 921 3.68 -22.85 6.01
CA ASP A 921 4.60 -21.80 5.51
C ASP A 921 6.07 -22.16 5.74
N LYS A 922 6.37 -22.96 6.78
CA LYS A 922 7.70 -23.53 7.07
C LYS A 922 7.99 -24.83 6.28
N GLY A 923 7.08 -25.27 5.41
CA GLY A 923 7.28 -26.40 4.48
C GLY A 923 6.91 -27.78 5.03
N VAL A 924 6.10 -27.87 6.09
CA VAL A 924 5.57 -29.14 6.62
C VAL A 924 4.30 -29.55 5.84
N ASN A 925 4.14 -30.83 5.50
CA ASN A 925 2.92 -31.30 4.84
C ASN A 925 1.66 -31.04 5.70
N ALA A 926 0.65 -30.40 5.11
CA ALA A 926 -0.61 -30.02 5.77
C ALA A 926 -1.42 -31.20 6.34
N GLU A 927 -1.23 -32.43 5.87
CA GLU A 927 -1.85 -33.64 6.46
C GLU A 927 -1.15 -34.04 7.76
N PHE A 928 0.19 -33.99 7.81
CA PHE A 928 0.97 -34.21 9.03
C PHE A 928 0.67 -33.14 10.08
N VAL A 929 0.58 -31.88 9.66
CA VAL A 929 0.21 -30.75 10.53
C VAL A 929 -1.17 -30.98 11.15
N ARG A 930 -2.20 -31.29 10.35
CA ARG A 930 -3.56 -31.53 10.86
C ARG A 930 -3.66 -32.78 11.74
N SER A 931 -2.96 -33.86 11.40
CA SER A 931 -2.85 -35.08 12.21
C SER A 931 -2.32 -34.79 13.63
N ILE A 932 -1.28 -33.97 13.74
CA ILE A 932 -0.76 -33.52 15.04
C ILE A 932 -1.73 -32.56 15.75
N LEU A 933 -2.30 -31.59 15.05
CA LEU A 933 -3.08 -30.53 15.69
C LEU A 933 -4.38 -31.03 16.34
N VAL A 934 -5.03 -32.08 15.83
CA VAL A 934 -6.21 -32.67 16.49
C VAL A 934 -5.91 -33.10 17.92
N GLU A 935 -4.73 -33.68 18.17
CA GLU A 935 -4.36 -34.21 19.49
C GLU A 935 -3.50 -33.25 20.33
N ARG A 936 -2.77 -32.31 19.69
CA ARG A 936 -1.73 -31.50 20.35
C ARG A 936 -1.89 -29.97 20.25
N ALA A 937 -2.96 -29.44 19.62
CA ALA A 937 -3.14 -27.99 19.48
C ALA A 937 -3.10 -27.19 20.80
N ASN A 938 -3.45 -27.79 21.94
CA ASN A 938 -3.36 -27.15 23.26
C ASN A 938 -1.92 -26.85 23.70
N PHE A 939 -0.90 -27.45 23.08
CA PHE A 939 0.51 -27.22 23.39
C PHE A 939 1.26 -26.82 22.10
N PRO A 940 1.16 -25.55 21.65
CA PRO A 940 1.66 -25.10 20.34
C PRO A 940 3.13 -25.46 20.05
N CYS A 941 4.01 -25.36 21.05
CA CYS A 941 5.42 -25.74 20.95
C CYS A 941 5.60 -27.26 20.72
N LEU A 942 4.90 -28.10 21.50
CA LEU A 942 4.94 -29.55 21.36
C LEU A 942 4.34 -30.01 20.02
N ALA A 943 3.23 -29.41 19.59
CA ALA A 943 2.64 -29.64 18.29
C ALA A 943 3.62 -29.32 17.14
N ALA A 944 4.25 -28.14 17.16
CA ALA A 944 5.24 -27.77 16.15
C ALA A 944 6.42 -28.76 16.11
N LYS A 945 7.00 -29.11 17.27
CA LYS A 945 8.07 -30.12 17.37
C LYS A 945 7.65 -31.48 16.79
N SER A 946 6.45 -31.94 17.13
CA SER A 946 5.89 -33.20 16.64
C SER A 946 5.66 -33.17 15.12
N ALA A 947 5.20 -32.05 14.56
CA ALA A 947 4.96 -31.91 13.13
C ALA A 947 6.26 -31.89 12.31
N TYR A 948 7.29 -31.15 12.77
CA TYR A 948 8.62 -31.17 12.14
C TYR A 948 9.28 -32.56 12.20
N LYS A 949 9.06 -33.30 13.29
CA LYS A 949 9.54 -34.68 13.43
C LYS A 949 8.76 -35.66 12.54
N MET A 950 7.43 -35.60 12.50
CA MET A 950 6.60 -36.43 11.61
C MET A 950 7.02 -36.26 10.14
N GLU A 951 7.23 -35.02 9.69
CA GLU A 951 7.72 -34.71 8.34
C GLU A 951 9.09 -35.35 8.07
N LYS A 952 10.03 -35.28 9.03
CA LYS A 952 11.34 -35.95 8.92
C LYS A 952 11.22 -37.48 8.90
N LEU A 953 10.38 -38.06 9.76
CA LEU A 953 10.13 -39.50 9.87
C LEU A 953 9.46 -40.08 8.61
N SER A 954 8.59 -39.31 7.95
CA SER A 954 7.87 -39.71 6.72
C SER A 954 8.80 -40.10 5.56
N ARG A 955 10.04 -39.58 5.60
CA ARG A 955 11.09 -39.81 4.59
C ARG A 955 11.91 -41.08 4.88
N GLY A 956 11.60 -41.81 5.95
CA GLY A 956 12.24 -43.07 6.35
C GLY A 956 11.30 -44.28 6.26
N ASN A 957 11.88 -45.48 6.30
CA ASN A 957 11.16 -46.74 6.08
C ASN A 957 10.30 -47.22 7.27
N LEU A 958 10.39 -46.58 8.43
CA LEU A 958 9.78 -47.05 9.67
C LEU A 958 8.35 -46.49 9.88
N PHE A 959 8.19 -45.18 9.75
CA PHE A 959 6.90 -44.51 9.97
C PHE A 959 5.79 -45.00 9.05
N PRO A 960 5.98 -45.16 7.72
CA PRO A 960 4.93 -45.68 6.84
C PRO A 960 4.40 -47.07 7.25
N LYS A 961 5.27 -47.95 7.78
CA LYS A 961 4.87 -49.27 8.27
C LYS A 961 4.06 -49.20 9.57
N VAL A 962 4.39 -48.27 10.46
CA VAL A 962 3.59 -48.02 11.68
C VAL A 962 2.22 -47.46 11.28
N VAL A 963 2.17 -46.48 10.38
CA VAL A 963 0.92 -45.92 9.82
C VAL A 963 0.06 -47.03 9.19
N GLU A 964 0.66 -47.91 8.38
CA GLU A 964 -0.03 -49.05 7.76
C GLU A 964 -0.57 -50.06 8.80
N ALA A 965 0.24 -50.45 9.78
CA ALA A 965 -0.14 -51.41 10.82
C ALA A 965 -1.34 -50.94 11.66
N TYR A 966 -1.45 -49.63 11.93
CA TYR A 966 -2.58 -49.04 12.64
C TYR A 966 -3.83 -48.83 11.76
N SER A 967 -3.69 -48.79 10.43
CA SER A 967 -4.83 -48.56 9.51
C SER A 967 -5.89 -49.67 9.60
N ARG A 968 -5.47 -50.94 9.70
CA ARG A 968 -6.38 -52.10 9.69
C ARG A 968 -7.18 -52.25 10.99
N PRO A 969 -6.58 -52.13 12.21
CA PRO A 969 -7.34 -52.04 13.47
C PRO A 969 -8.40 -50.93 13.42
N THR A 970 -8.00 -49.70 13.09
CA THR A 970 -8.90 -48.54 13.11
C THR A 970 -10.06 -48.69 12.12
N ARG A 971 -9.80 -49.14 10.89
CA ARG A 971 -10.86 -49.39 9.89
C ARG A 971 -11.83 -50.52 10.28
N ILE A 972 -11.38 -51.54 10.98
CA ILE A 972 -12.23 -52.66 11.41
C ILE A 972 -13.20 -52.25 12.52
N VAL A 973 -12.80 -51.28 13.35
CA VAL A 973 -13.50 -50.85 14.55
C VAL A 973 -14.38 -49.62 14.33
N ARG A 974 -14.02 -48.73 13.38
CA ARG A 974 -14.78 -47.52 12.99
C ARG A 974 -16.27 -47.83 12.76
N GLY A 975 -17.14 -47.20 13.54
CA GLY A 975 -18.60 -47.33 13.44
C GLY A 975 -19.19 -48.53 14.19
N LYS A 976 -18.47 -49.06 15.19
CA LYS A 976 -18.91 -50.17 16.08
C LYS A 976 -18.64 -49.86 17.56
N GLU A 977 -18.35 -48.60 17.88
CA GLU A 977 -17.87 -48.18 19.20
C GLU A 977 -18.88 -48.47 20.31
N ASP A 978 -20.19 -48.44 20.01
CA ASP A 978 -21.28 -48.75 20.94
C ASP A 978 -21.45 -50.26 21.23
N GLU A 979 -20.80 -51.16 20.48
CA GLU A 979 -20.83 -52.61 20.71
C GLU A 979 -19.71 -53.11 21.64
N LEU A 980 -18.83 -52.23 22.13
CA LEU A 980 -17.57 -52.62 22.77
C LEU A 980 -17.64 -52.70 24.30
N HIS A 981 -16.92 -53.68 24.86
CA HIS A 981 -16.66 -53.73 26.30
C HIS A 981 -15.55 -52.75 26.71
N THR A 982 -15.59 -52.27 27.95
CA THR A 982 -14.56 -51.37 28.52
C THR A 982 -13.16 -52.00 28.60
N GLU A 983 -13.09 -53.32 28.81
CA GLU A 983 -11.85 -54.08 28.97
C GLU A 983 -11.90 -55.39 28.19
N VAL A 984 -10.73 -55.99 27.96
CA VAL A 984 -10.54 -57.25 27.22
C VAL A 984 -10.55 -58.42 28.20
N ASP A 985 -11.37 -59.44 27.93
CA ASP A 985 -11.45 -60.68 28.69
C ASP A 985 -10.42 -61.69 28.18
N GLU A 986 -9.36 -61.94 28.94
CA GLU A 986 -8.33 -62.92 28.59
C GLU A 986 -8.86 -64.36 28.49
N ALA A 987 -9.94 -64.68 29.21
CA ALA A 987 -10.57 -66.00 29.16
C ALA A 987 -11.41 -66.22 27.88
N ALA A 988 -11.59 -65.19 27.06
CA ALA A 988 -12.23 -65.28 25.73
C ALA A 988 -11.22 -65.41 24.57
N PHE A 989 -9.90 -65.42 24.83
CA PHE A 989 -8.89 -65.68 23.79
C PHE A 989 -8.83 -67.16 23.42
N VAL A 990 -9.04 -67.47 22.13
CA VAL A 990 -9.01 -68.84 21.60
C VAL A 990 -7.61 -69.23 21.14
N THR A 991 -7.00 -68.36 20.33
CA THR A 991 -5.71 -68.57 19.64
C THR A 991 -4.52 -68.18 20.52
N ASN A 992 -3.31 -68.49 20.07
CA ASN A 992 -2.09 -68.04 20.74
C ASN A 992 -1.75 -66.60 20.33
N GLU A 993 -2.05 -66.25 19.09
CA GLU A 993 -1.78 -64.99 18.41
C GLU A 993 -2.55 -63.83 19.09
N GLU A 994 -3.80 -64.08 19.51
CA GLU A 994 -4.56 -63.19 20.40
C GLU A 994 -3.79 -62.85 21.70
N ARG A 995 -3.19 -63.86 22.34
CA ARG A 995 -2.48 -63.69 23.62
C ARG A 995 -1.13 -63.00 23.41
N VAL A 996 -0.43 -63.28 22.32
CA VAL A 996 0.81 -62.58 21.94
C VAL A 996 0.54 -61.10 21.68
N LEU A 997 -0.47 -60.78 20.86
CA LEU A 997 -0.85 -59.41 20.55
C LEU A 997 -1.27 -58.63 21.82
N TRP A 998 -2.08 -59.24 22.70
CA TRP A 998 -2.47 -58.63 23.98
C TRP A 998 -1.28 -58.34 24.90
N ASN A 999 -0.35 -59.28 25.05
CA ASN A 999 0.84 -59.08 25.90
C ASN A 999 1.76 -57.97 25.34
N THR A 1000 1.99 -57.94 24.03
CA THR A 1000 2.77 -56.85 23.42
C THR A 1000 2.05 -55.50 23.54
N PHE A 1001 0.73 -55.47 23.33
CA PHE A 1001 -0.10 -54.28 23.55
C PHE A 1001 -0.01 -53.77 24.98
N LEU A 1002 -0.12 -54.64 26.00
CA LEU A 1002 0.03 -54.26 27.40
C LEU A 1002 1.44 -53.76 27.76
N SER A 1003 2.47 -54.14 27.00
CA SER A 1003 3.82 -53.57 27.17
C SER A 1003 3.91 -52.20 26.51
N VAL A 1004 3.48 -52.07 25.25
CA VAL A 1004 3.53 -50.83 24.46
C VAL A 1004 2.65 -49.74 25.07
N LYS A 1005 1.45 -50.07 25.57
CA LYS A 1005 0.52 -49.16 26.26
C LYS A 1005 1.10 -48.54 27.54
N LYS A 1006 2.09 -49.18 28.18
CA LYS A 1006 2.77 -48.62 29.37
C LYS A 1006 3.85 -47.59 29.01
N SER A 1007 4.36 -47.63 27.78
CA SER A 1007 5.37 -46.71 27.26
C SER A 1007 4.77 -45.52 26.51
N ILE A 1008 3.59 -45.69 25.89
CA ILE A 1008 2.90 -44.63 25.16
C ILE A 1008 2.04 -43.77 26.11
N HIS A 1009 2.27 -42.47 26.09
CA HIS A 1009 1.49 -41.47 26.84
C HIS A 1009 1.38 -40.15 26.04
N PRO A 1010 0.38 -39.28 26.30
CA PRO A 1010 0.16 -38.04 25.53
C PRO A 1010 1.35 -37.06 25.47
N GLY A 1011 2.33 -37.19 26.35
CA GLY A 1011 3.56 -36.37 26.35
C GLY A 1011 4.75 -36.97 25.60
N LEU A 1012 4.64 -38.21 25.09
CA LEU A 1012 5.73 -38.91 24.42
C LEU A 1012 6.11 -38.22 23.10
N ASP A 1013 7.40 -38.20 22.75
CA ASP A 1013 7.81 -37.65 21.45
C ASP A 1013 7.42 -38.61 20.31
N ILE A 1014 7.23 -38.08 19.09
CA ILE A 1014 6.73 -38.89 17.98
C ILE A 1014 7.77 -39.86 17.42
N ASP A 1015 9.07 -39.55 17.56
CA ASP A 1015 10.14 -40.49 17.27
C ASP A 1015 10.01 -41.74 18.19
N ASP A 1016 9.90 -41.53 19.50
CA ASP A 1016 9.77 -42.59 20.51
C ASP A 1016 8.46 -43.38 20.36
N PHE A 1017 7.35 -42.71 20.01
CA PHE A 1017 6.07 -43.36 19.69
C PHE A 1017 6.20 -44.33 18.52
N VAL A 1018 6.95 -43.97 17.47
CA VAL A 1018 7.15 -44.80 16.28
C VAL A 1018 8.08 -45.97 16.57
N GLU A 1019 9.17 -45.75 17.32
CA GLU A 1019 10.06 -46.84 17.77
C GLU A 1019 9.38 -47.82 18.72
N THR A 1020 8.54 -47.32 19.64
CA THR A 1020 7.73 -48.17 20.54
C THR A 1020 6.68 -48.95 19.76
N SER A 1021 5.98 -48.29 18.83
CA SER A 1021 4.92 -48.88 18.01
C SER A 1021 5.43 -49.95 17.03
N PHE A 1022 6.71 -49.91 16.63
CA PHE A 1022 7.32 -50.95 15.80
C PHE A 1022 7.14 -52.36 16.37
N GLN A 1023 7.11 -52.50 17.71
CA GLN A 1023 6.91 -53.78 18.39
C GLN A 1023 5.55 -54.44 18.08
N LEU A 1024 4.53 -53.67 17.70
CA LEU A 1024 3.20 -54.19 17.37
C LEU A 1024 3.09 -54.75 15.94
N ILE A 1025 4.02 -54.45 15.04
CA ILE A 1025 3.85 -54.77 13.60
C ILE A 1025 3.75 -56.29 13.39
N GLN A 1026 4.75 -57.08 13.84
CA GLN A 1026 4.72 -58.53 13.65
C GLN A 1026 3.53 -59.20 14.37
N PRO A 1027 3.22 -58.90 15.66
CA PRO A 1027 2.02 -59.44 16.31
C PRO A 1027 0.70 -59.06 15.64
N LEU A 1028 0.60 -57.87 15.01
CA LEU A 1028 -0.57 -57.47 14.23
C LEU A 1028 -0.67 -58.25 12.92
N GLU A 1029 0.44 -58.42 12.19
CA GLU A 1029 0.48 -59.26 10.98
C GLU A 1029 0.10 -60.71 11.31
N ASP A 1030 0.71 -61.30 12.35
CA ASP A 1030 0.46 -62.68 12.77
C ASP A 1030 -1.00 -62.88 13.22
N PHE A 1031 -1.55 -61.94 14.00
CA PHE A 1031 -2.97 -61.93 14.35
C PHE A 1031 -3.84 -61.82 13.10
N PHE A 1032 -3.56 -60.89 12.19
CA PHE A 1032 -4.41 -60.65 11.02
C PHE A 1032 -4.31 -61.69 9.91
N ASN A 1033 -3.29 -62.54 9.94
CA ASN A 1033 -3.12 -63.70 9.06
C ASN A 1033 -3.81 -64.96 9.62
N ASN A 1034 -3.88 -65.13 10.93
CA ASN A 1034 -4.37 -66.37 11.58
C ASN A 1034 -5.74 -66.22 12.31
N VAL A 1035 -6.16 -64.99 12.64
CA VAL A 1035 -7.35 -64.72 13.46
C VAL A 1035 -8.41 -63.97 12.66
N PHE A 1036 -9.56 -64.61 12.45
CA PHE A 1036 -10.74 -63.95 11.88
C PHE A 1036 -11.45 -63.11 12.96
N VAL A 1037 -11.65 -61.82 12.71
CA VAL A 1037 -12.21 -60.89 13.72
C VAL A 1037 -13.74 -61.00 13.82
N MET A 1038 -14.42 -61.11 12.67
CA MET A 1038 -15.89 -61.09 12.59
C MET A 1038 -16.49 -62.50 12.73
N VAL A 1039 -16.17 -63.21 13.83
CA VAL A 1039 -16.73 -64.54 14.12
C VAL A 1039 -18.20 -64.48 14.58
N ASP A 1040 -18.93 -65.59 14.42
CA ASP A 1040 -20.34 -65.71 14.81
C ASP A 1040 -20.57 -65.73 16.34
N ASP A 1041 -19.54 -66.02 17.14
CA ASP A 1041 -19.60 -65.93 18.60
C ASP A 1041 -19.43 -64.47 19.03
N ASP A 1042 -20.53 -63.85 19.48
CA ASP A 1042 -20.54 -62.44 19.88
C ASP A 1042 -19.55 -62.11 21.02
N LYS A 1043 -19.31 -63.04 21.96
CA LYS A 1043 -18.36 -62.77 23.05
C LYS A 1043 -16.94 -62.67 22.51
N ILE A 1044 -16.54 -63.60 21.65
CA ILE A 1044 -15.21 -63.61 21.02
C ILE A 1044 -15.08 -62.43 20.03
N ARG A 1045 -16.13 -62.14 19.26
CA ARG A 1045 -16.21 -61.01 18.31
C ARG A 1045 -16.00 -59.67 19.02
N VAL A 1046 -16.77 -59.39 20.07
CA VAL A 1046 -16.64 -58.15 20.85
C VAL A 1046 -15.27 -58.07 21.52
N ASN A 1047 -14.76 -59.16 22.09
CA ASN A 1047 -13.43 -59.16 22.72
C ASN A 1047 -12.30 -58.80 21.74
N ARG A 1048 -12.34 -59.33 20.51
CA ARG A 1048 -11.39 -59.01 19.44
C ARG A 1048 -11.53 -57.57 18.96
N LEU A 1049 -12.76 -57.03 18.90
CA LEU A 1049 -12.98 -55.62 18.56
C LEU A 1049 -12.50 -54.66 19.66
N THR A 1050 -12.70 -54.98 20.95
CA THR A 1050 -12.16 -54.20 22.07
C THR A 1050 -10.62 -54.20 22.09
N LEU A 1051 -9.98 -55.34 21.78
CA LEU A 1051 -8.52 -55.41 21.61
C LEU A 1051 -8.03 -54.47 20.50
N LEU A 1052 -8.67 -54.51 19.32
CA LEU A 1052 -8.32 -53.65 18.19
C LEU A 1052 -8.64 -52.17 18.46
N LYS A 1053 -9.70 -51.86 19.22
CA LYS A 1053 -10.03 -50.51 19.69
C LYS A 1053 -8.91 -49.96 20.59
N GLY A 1054 -8.44 -50.77 21.54
CA GLY A 1054 -7.34 -50.42 22.42
C GLY A 1054 -6.06 -50.06 21.66
N ILE A 1055 -5.73 -50.83 20.61
CA ILE A 1055 -4.58 -50.56 19.72
C ILE A 1055 -4.82 -49.29 18.89
N ALA A 1056 -6.00 -49.16 18.27
CA ALA A 1056 -6.38 -47.99 17.48
C ALA A 1056 -6.39 -46.66 18.28
N ASP A 1057 -6.58 -46.72 19.60
CA ASP A 1057 -6.57 -45.57 20.49
C ASP A 1057 -5.17 -45.15 20.99
N LEU A 1058 -4.12 -45.98 20.85
CA LEU A 1058 -2.75 -45.64 21.32
C LEU A 1058 -2.18 -44.31 20.75
N PRO A 1059 -2.46 -43.87 19.51
CA PRO A 1059 -1.93 -42.61 18.99
C PRO A 1059 -2.52 -41.34 19.65
N LYS A 1060 -3.56 -41.47 20.49
CA LYS A 1060 -4.27 -40.32 21.08
C LYS A 1060 -3.40 -39.55 22.07
N GLY A 1061 -3.54 -38.23 22.06
CA GLY A 1061 -2.61 -37.28 22.65
C GLY A 1061 -1.30 -37.10 21.88
N ILE A 1062 -1.06 -37.83 20.78
CA ILE A 1062 0.16 -37.76 19.97
C ILE A 1062 -0.16 -37.30 18.54
N ALA A 1063 -0.99 -38.07 17.82
CA ALA A 1063 -1.36 -37.82 16.43
C ALA A 1063 -2.65 -38.56 16.04
N ASP A 1064 -3.62 -37.88 15.43
CA ASP A 1064 -4.73 -38.56 14.75
C ASP A 1064 -4.22 -39.09 13.40
N LEU A 1065 -3.80 -40.35 13.38
CA LEU A 1065 -3.31 -41.02 12.18
C LEU A 1065 -4.40 -41.17 11.10
N THR A 1066 -5.69 -40.99 11.42
CA THR A 1066 -6.79 -41.17 10.46
C THR A 1066 -6.89 -40.06 9.41
N ILE A 1067 -6.19 -38.94 9.65
CA ILE A 1067 -6.00 -37.84 8.70
C ILE A 1067 -4.97 -38.19 7.60
N LEU A 1068 -4.15 -39.23 7.81
CA LEU A 1068 -3.07 -39.60 6.90
C LEU A 1068 -3.55 -40.48 5.72
N PRO A 1069 -2.89 -40.39 4.54
CA PRO A 1069 -3.17 -41.28 3.42
C PRO A 1069 -3.01 -42.75 3.82
N GLY A 1070 -4.10 -43.52 3.74
CA GLY A 1070 -4.10 -44.95 4.05
C GLY A 1070 -5.07 -45.40 5.15
N PHE A 1071 -5.93 -44.53 5.70
CA PHE A 1071 -6.96 -44.86 6.72
C PHE A 1071 -8.41 -44.94 6.18
#